data_AF-A0A067LW48-F1
#
_entry.id   AF-A0A067LW48-F1
#
_cell.length_a   1.000
_cell.length_b   1.000
_cell.length_c   1.000
_cell.angle_alpha   90.00
_cell.angle_beta   90.00
_cell.angle_gamma   90.00
#
_symmetry.space_group_name_H-M   'P 1'
#
loop_
_entity.id
_entity.type
_entity.pdbx_description
1 polymer ?
#
loop_
_entity_poly.entity_id
_entity_poly.type
_entity_poly.pdbx_seq_one_letter_code
_entity_poly.pdbx_strand_id
1 'polypeptide(L)'
;MMLLRGKIIPGTVLPSSQWLNLAQRGFRQPSVVAADPPNLCAHSGPFPTRSHTCGALRATDEGASVTLTGWLMPERKISKSMSFFSLKDSHGTTQLVVRRTPGASEDVLASLSEIPIESTVLIQGKVKPRPKDAQRPEATGAVEVHVERMTLLNPADRNLPFQPSDVQNLANEDLRARYRYLDLRRDALAENIRKRSRVTQIIRSVLADQDFTEVETPILLRSTPEGAREYLVPSRNPVSASSPSFYALSQSPQQPKQLLIASGAVDKYFQFARCFRDEDGRRDRQPEFTQVDLEMGWVSWGDKEIKDAWRIGGREVKDVIEAVIRKVWKGVLGVELEKEFHVMTYNEAMTRFGSDKPDTRFGSEIKDVTKLLPEDAQRKLLGEGRTIEAIVVNDPIYKSASAADLPSGTETVERIFLTDENLHSWLSESQICRFLDIDSTRVTAGLELNPGDIVFISSRKAIPEGGSTALGRVRLHLSETAQQSGELVLPSTPHFLWVTEFPLFTKADDDKEFLAHGRWSSSHHPFTAPMWQDLEALKAGRIEEVRGQHYDLVLNGMEIGGGSVRIHDAALQEHVLRDVLQLSESEFASFDHLLHALRCGAPPHGGIALGFDRLMAILCGTRSIRDVIAFPKTAGGVDPLFKSPSQIDETLLPQYGLRAVLKK
;
A
#
# COMPACT_ATOMS: atom_id res chain seq x y z
N MET A 1 -4.42 -50.97 2.25
CA MET A 1 -4.63 -52.41 1.95
C MET A 1 -5.02 -53.15 3.23
N MET A 2 -6.32 -53.22 3.56
CA MET A 2 -6.96 -54.36 4.26
C MET A 2 -8.48 -54.11 4.22
N LEU A 3 -9.26 -55.08 3.75
CA LEU A 3 -10.71 -54.95 3.63
C LEU A 3 -11.40 -55.48 4.89
N LEU A 4 -12.60 -54.95 5.18
CA LEU A 4 -13.73 -55.79 5.59
C LEU A 4 -15.03 -55.27 4.96
N ARG A 5 -15.49 -56.00 3.92
CA ARG A 5 -16.88 -55.99 3.43
C ARG A 5 -17.71 -56.78 4.47
N GLY A 6 -19.00 -56.56 4.73
CA GLY A 6 -20.03 -55.70 4.11
C GLY A 6 -21.38 -56.46 4.07
N LYS A 7 -22.53 -55.80 3.92
CA LYS A 7 -23.77 -56.33 3.29
C LYS A 7 -24.92 -55.29 3.22
N ILE A 8 -25.79 -55.47 2.23
CA ILE A 8 -26.96 -54.66 1.81
C ILE A 8 -27.94 -55.67 1.17
N ILE A 9 -29.26 -55.49 0.99
CA ILE A 9 -30.28 -54.41 0.98
C ILE A 9 -31.62 -55.05 1.47
N PRO A 10 -32.85 -54.50 1.33
CA PRO A 10 -33.41 -53.13 1.37
C PRO A 10 -34.67 -52.98 2.29
N GLY A 11 -35.26 -51.78 2.44
CA GLY A 11 -36.71 -51.65 2.72
C GLY A 11 -37.20 -50.43 3.52
N THR A 12 -38.14 -49.68 2.94
CA THR A 12 -38.99 -48.60 3.53
C THR A 12 -38.34 -47.28 3.97
N VAL A 13 -38.99 -46.18 3.56
CA VAL A 13 -38.61 -44.78 3.79
C VAL A 13 -39.53 -44.16 4.85
N LEU A 14 -38.98 -43.49 5.87
CA LEU A 14 -39.72 -42.61 6.80
C LEU A 14 -38.86 -41.38 7.22
N PRO A 15 -39.47 -40.27 7.68
CA PRO A 15 -38.87 -38.93 7.56
C PRO A 15 -37.83 -38.52 8.61
N SER A 16 -37.04 -37.50 8.24
CA SER A 16 -35.92 -36.93 8.99
C SER A 16 -36.33 -36.00 10.14
N SER A 17 -36.81 -36.55 11.27
CA SER A 17 -37.08 -35.75 12.48
C SER A 17 -36.75 -36.40 13.83
N GLN A 18 -36.12 -37.59 13.87
CA GLN A 18 -35.78 -38.29 15.13
C GLN A 18 -34.29 -38.60 15.36
N TRP A 19 -33.37 -37.99 14.60
CA TRP A 19 -31.91 -38.18 14.80
C TRP A 19 -31.29 -37.35 15.94
N LEU A 20 -32.08 -36.56 16.69
CA LEU A 20 -31.57 -35.58 17.65
C LEU A 20 -31.69 -35.96 19.13
N ASN A 21 -32.22 -37.15 19.47
CA ASN A 21 -32.51 -37.54 20.86
C ASN A 21 -31.90 -38.86 21.37
N LEU A 22 -30.96 -39.46 20.64
CA LEU A 22 -30.29 -40.72 21.04
C LEU A 22 -28.76 -40.63 21.20
N ALA A 23 -28.17 -39.44 21.07
CA ALA A 23 -26.75 -39.19 21.34
C ALA A 23 -26.47 -38.68 22.78
N GLN A 24 -27.45 -38.71 23.69
CA GLN A 24 -27.34 -38.17 25.05
C GLN A 24 -27.16 -39.20 26.18
N ARG A 25 -26.97 -40.49 25.88
CA ARG A 25 -26.78 -41.52 26.92
C ARG A 25 -25.69 -42.53 26.58
N GLY A 26 -24.54 -42.42 27.24
CA GLY A 26 -23.67 -43.59 27.46
C GLY A 26 -22.17 -43.44 27.26
N PHE A 27 -21.49 -42.56 28.03
CA PHE A 27 -20.11 -42.82 28.47
C PHE A 27 -19.87 -42.14 29.83
N ARG A 28 -19.89 -42.92 30.92
CA ARG A 28 -19.40 -42.45 32.24
C ARG A 28 -17.88 -42.63 32.29
N GLN A 29 -17.13 -41.55 32.06
CA GLN A 29 -15.75 -41.49 32.53
C GLN A 29 -15.72 -41.21 34.05
N PRO A 30 -14.66 -41.58 34.78
CA PRO A 30 -14.53 -41.25 36.20
C PRO A 30 -14.49 -39.74 36.37
N SER A 31 -15.40 -39.20 37.18
CA SER A 31 -15.44 -37.79 37.53
C SER A 31 -14.29 -37.43 38.47
N VAL A 32 -13.11 -37.17 37.90
CA VAL A 32 -12.18 -36.24 38.54
C VAL A 32 -12.87 -34.88 38.46
N VAL A 33 -13.42 -34.43 39.58
CA VAL A 33 -13.85 -33.04 39.73
C VAL A 33 -12.58 -32.22 39.66
N ALA A 34 -12.25 -31.71 38.48
CA ALA A 34 -11.36 -30.57 38.37
C ALA A 34 -12.01 -29.47 39.22
N ALA A 35 -11.30 -29.00 40.24
CA ALA A 35 -11.78 -27.87 41.02
C ALA A 35 -12.08 -26.72 40.06
N ASP A 36 -13.21 -26.04 40.24
CA ASP A 36 -13.49 -24.82 39.49
C ASP A 36 -12.26 -23.91 39.59
N PRO A 37 -11.78 -23.33 38.46
CA PRO A 37 -10.62 -22.47 38.50
C PRO A 37 -10.88 -21.34 39.51
N PRO A 38 -9.88 -20.92 40.30
CA PRO A 38 -10.08 -19.87 41.29
C PRO A 38 -10.73 -18.66 40.62
N ASN A 39 -11.78 -18.11 41.24
CA ASN A 39 -12.50 -16.93 40.74
C ASN A 39 -11.56 -15.73 40.77
N LEU A 40 -10.80 -15.55 39.69
CA LEU A 40 -9.94 -14.41 39.45
C LEU A 40 -10.82 -13.19 39.19
N CYS A 41 -10.99 -12.37 40.21
CA CYS A 41 -11.76 -11.13 40.11
C CYS A 41 -10.88 -9.97 39.62
N ALA A 42 -11.42 -9.14 38.73
CA ALA A 42 -10.82 -7.86 38.37
C ALA A 42 -10.84 -6.89 39.58
N HIS A 43 -9.79 -6.08 39.73
CA HIS A 43 -9.73 -5.03 40.76
C HIS A 43 -10.48 -3.78 40.30
N SER A 44 -11.71 -3.62 40.80
CA SER A 44 -12.58 -2.46 40.51
C SER A 44 -12.37 -1.26 41.44
N GLY A 45 -11.34 -1.28 42.30
CA GLY A 45 -11.06 -0.21 43.27
C GLY A 45 -9.99 0.79 42.79
N PRO A 46 -9.71 1.84 43.57
CA PRO A 46 -8.55 2.70 43.32
C PRO A 46 -7.25 1.89 43.42
N PHE A 47 -6.24 2.26 42.65
CA PHE A 47 -4.92 1.66 42.67
C PHE A 47 -3.83 2.73 42.45
N PRO A 48 -2.56 2.49 42.85
CA PRO A 48 -1.51 3.51 42.78
C PRO A 48 -1.19 3.92 41.33
N THR A 49 -0.90 5.21 41.13
CA THR A 49 -0.45 5.72 39.83
C THR A 49 0.83 5.01 39.38
N ARG A 50 0.88 4.65 38.10
CA ARG A 50 2.06 4.12 37.43
C ARG A 50 3.21 5.14 37.49
N SER A 51 4.35 4.71 38.03
CA SER A 51 5.55 5.54 38.18
C SER A 51 6.39 5.64 36.89
N HIS A 52 6.49 4.52 36.16
CA HIS A 52 7.35 4.35 35.00
C HIS A 52 6.65 3.48 33.95
N THR A 53 7.09 3.57 32.69
CA THR A 53 6.71 2.57 31.68
C THR A 53 7.58 1.32 31.81
N CYS A 54 7.07 0.17 31.38
CA CYS A 54 7.83 -1.08 31.37
C CYS A 54 9.00 -1.05 30.37
N GLY A 55 9.14 -0.01 29.54
CA GLY A 55 10.33 0.26 28.73
C GLY A 55 11.22 1.40 29.24
N ALA A 56 10.83 2.10 30.31
CA ALA A 56 11.54 3.30 30.79
C ALA A 56 12.72 3.01 31.72
N LEU A 57 12.69 1.90 32.47
CA LEU A 57 13.69 1.64 33.51
C LEU A 57 15.13 1.47 32.97
N ARG A 58 16.11 2.02 33.68
CA ARG A 58 17.54 2.02 33.35
C ARG A 58 18.37 1.63 34.58
N ALA A 59 19.67 1.44 34.39
CA ALA A 59 20.63 1.20 35.48
C ALA A 59 20.69 2.37 36.50
N THR A 60 20.32 3.59 36.09
CA THR A 60 20.22 4.76 36.97
C THR A 60 19.12 4.65 38.03
N ASP A 61 18.16 3.73 37.85
CA ASP A 61 16.98 3.61 38.70
C ASP A 61 17.19 2.56 39.81
N GLU A 62 18.41 2.01 39.96
CA GLU A 62 18.72 0.99 40.96
C GLU A 62 18.26 1.40 42.38
N GLY A 63 17.56 0.50 43.04
CA GLY A 63 17.04 0.71 44.40
C GLY A 63 15.74 1.50 44.47
N ALA A 64 15.29 2.14 43.39
CA ALA A 64 14.02 2.85 43.36
C ALA A 64 12.83 1.89 43.59
N SER A 65 11.88 2.32 44.40
CA SER A 65 10.56 1.68 44.49
C SER A 65 9.68 2.16 43.32
N VAL A 66 9.17 1.22 42.53
CA VAL A 66 8.44 1.49 41.30
C VAL A 66 7.07 0.81 41.30
N THR A 67 6.08 1.52 40.77
CA THR A 67 4.78 0.98 40.34
C THR A 67 4.79 0.90 38.81
N LEU A 68 4.58 -0.30 38.27
CA LEU A 68 4.41 -0.58 36.85
C LEU A 68 3.01 -1.15 36.58
N THR A 69 2.48 -0.95 35.37
CA THR A 69 1.25 -1.58 34.90
C THR A 69 1.45 -2.09 33.47
N GLY A 70 0.88 -3.26 33.18
CA GLY A 70 1.02 -3.89 31.86
C GLY A 70 0.37 -5.26 31.78
N TRP A 71 0.62 -5.95 30.68
CA TRP A 71 0.20 -7.33 30.44
C TRP A 71 1.24 -8.33 30.94
N LEU A 72 0.79 -9.35 31.64
CA LEU A 72 1.64 -10.43 32.15
C LEU A 72 2.06 -11.37 31.02
N MET A 73 3.36 -11.50 30.78
CA MET A 73 3.94 -12.43 29.81
C MET A 73 4.25 -13.80 30.46
N PRO A 74 4.49 -14.87 29.69
CA PRO A 74 4.70 -16.22 30.21
C PRO A 74 5.73 -16.38 31.34
N GLU A 75 5.44 -17.27 32.29
CA GLU A 75 6.34 -17.63 33.39
C GLU A 75 7.57 -18.40 32.87
N ARG A 76 8.76 -17.96 33.27
CA ARG A 76 9.99 -18.76 33.21
C ARG A 76 10.37 -19.21 34.62
N LYS A 77 9.95 -20.42 34.97
CA LYS A 77 10.20 -21.04 36.27
C LYS A 77 11.69 -21.40 36.43
N ILE A 78 12.30 -20.99 37.55
CA ILE A 78 13.71 -21.26 37.85
C ILE A 78 13.85 -22.30 38.96
N SER A 79 13.01 -22.21 39.99
CA SER A 79 12.96 -23.18 41.09
C SER A 79 11.54 -23.26 41.68
N LYS A 80 11.36 -24.05 42.75
CA LYS A 80 10.10 -24.07 43.53
C LYS A 80 9.84 -22.76 44.31
N SER A 81 10.83 -21.88 44.43
CA SER A 81 10.76 -20.64 45.21
C SER A 81 11.12 -19.38 44.41
N MET A 82 11.36 -19.50 43.09
CA MET A 82 11.72 -18.36 42.25
C MET A 82 11.30 -18.59 40.80
N SER A 83 10.59 -17.60 40.25
CA SER A 83 10.27 -17.53 38.82
C SER A 83 10.53 -16.13 38.29
N PHE A 84 10.81 -16.06 36.99
CA PHE A 84 10.81 -14.82 36.24
C PHE A 84 9.51 -14.70 35.45
N PHE A 85 8.97 -13.49 35.42
CA PHE A 85 7.93 -13.10 34.47
C PHE A 85 8.44 -11.92 33.65
N SER A 86 7.71 -11.51 32.62
CA SER A 86 7.92 -10.20 32.01
C SER A 86 6.61 -9.41 32.06
N LEU A 87 6.71 -8.11 32.30
CA LEU A 87 5.59 -7.19 32.23
C LEU A 87 5.76 -6.33 30.98
N LYS A 88 4.77 -6.33 30.10
CA LYS A 88 4.80 -5.61 28.82
C LYS A 88 3.76 -4.49 28.79
N ASP A 89 4.13 -3.36 28.22
CA ASP A 89 3.18 -2.36 27.75
C ASP A 89 3.60 -1.77 26.39
N SER A 90 2.90 -0.75 25.90
CA SER A 90 3.15 -0.10 24.60
C SER A 90 4.52 0.55 24.43
N HIS A 91 5.30 0.69 25.51
CA HIS A 91 6.65 1.28 25.51
C HIS A 91 7.77 0.23 25.60
N GLY A 92 7.44 -1.05 25.82
CA GLY A 92 8.41 -2.13 25.96
C GLY A 92 8.13 -3.04 27.17
N THR A 93 9.17 -3.76 27.59
CA THR A 93 9.06 -4.90 28.50
C THR A 93 10.09 -4.82 29.62
N THR A 94 9.70 -5.17 30.86
CA THR A 94 10.58 -5.27 32.02
C THR A 94 10.54 -6.68 32.61
N GLN A 95 11.69 -7.25 32.96
CA GLN A 95 11.77 -8.52 33.70
C GLN A 95 11.30 -8.32 35.15
N LEU A 96 10.37 -9.17 35.58
CA LEU A 96 9.96 -9.30 36.98
C LEU A 96 10.67 -10.48 37.63
N VAL A 97 11.16 -10.30 38.84
CA VAL A 97 11.67 -11.38 39.69
C VAL A 97 10.72 -11.57 40.85
N VAL A 98 10.16 -12.77 40.95
CA VAL A 98 9.25 -13.13 42.03
C VAL A 98 9.88 -14.27 42.81
N ARG A 99 10.13 -14.02 44.10
CA ARG A 99 10.67 -15.01 45.04
C ARG A 99 9.63 -15.31 46.10
N ARG A 100 9.51 -16.58 46.46
CA ARG A 100 8.66 -17.01 47.57
C ARG A 100 9.31 -16.59 48.89
N THR A 101 8.65 -15.71 49.62
CA THR A 101 9.12 -15.20 50.91
C THR A 101 8.44 -15.98 52.04
N PRO A 102 9.16 -16.82 52.82
CA PRO A 102 8.57 -17.56 53.94
C PRO A 102 7.97 -16.60 54.98
N GLY A 103 6.72 -16.82 55.36
CA GLY A 103 6.03 -15.99 56.36
C GLY A 103 5.40 -14.70 55.83
N ALA A 104 5.45 -14.43 54.53
CA ALA A 104 4.65 -13.34 53.93
C ALA A 104 3.14 -13.68 53.99
N SER A 105 2.30 -12.66 54.14
CA SER A 105 0.84 -12.80 54.21
C SER A 105 0.18 -13.14 52.85
N GLU A 106 0.89 -12.92 51.75
CA GLU A 106 0.42 -13.09 50.38
C GLU A 106 1.51 -13.79 49.57
N ASP A 107 1.22 -14.96 48.97
CA ASP A 107 2.18 -15.72 48.16
C ASP A 107 2.19 -15.19 46.73
N VAL A 108 2.90 -14.07 46.54
CA VAL A 108 2.97 -13.32 45.28
C VAL A 108 3.38 -14.22 44.09
N LEU A 109 4.20 -15.25 44.35
CA LEU A 109 4.62 -16.21 43.32
C LEU A 109 3.45 -17.12 42.91
N ALA A 110 2.73 -17.70 43.87
CA ALA A 110 1.59 -18.55 43.58
C ALA A 110 0.51 -17.82 42.77
N SER A 111 0.13 -16.61 43.19
CA SER A 111 -0.93 -15.86 42.49
C SER A 111 -0.52 -15.43 41.07
N LEU A 112 0.74 -15.03 40.81
CA LEU A 112 1.19 -14.73 39.44
C LEU A 112 1.27 -15.99 38.54
N SER A 113 1.61 -17.15 39.10
CA SER A 113 1.58 -18.43 38.36
C SER A 113 0.16 -18.92 38.03
N GLU A 114 -0.85 -18.55 38.82
CA GLU A 114 -2.26 -18.92 38.57
C GLU A 114 -2.98 -17.98 37.58
N ILE A 115 -2.56 -16.71 37.52
CA ILE A 115 -3.11 -15.69 36.62
C ILE A 115 -2.81 -16.07 35.15
N PRO A 116 -3.81 -16.06 34.25
CA PRO A 116 -3.58 -16.25 32.83
C PRO A 116 -2.62 -15.19 32.27
N ILE A 117 -1.74 -15.60 31.36
CA ILE A 117 -0.95 -14.66 30.56
C ILE A 117 -1.87 -13.68 29.82
N GLU A 118 -1.32 -12.54 29.38
CA GLU A 118 -2.04 -11.44 28.74
C GLU A 118 -3.14 -10.78 29.63
N SER A 119 -3.27 -11.18 30.90
CA SER A 119 -4.01 -10.45 31.95
C SER A 119 -3.31 -9.12 32.25
N THR A 120 -4.07 -8.08 32.59
CA THR A 120 -3.49 -6.82 33.06
C THR A 120 -3.24 -6.86 34.56
N VAL A 121 -2.02 -6.50 34.95
CA VAL A 121 -1.59 -6.47 36.35
C VAL A 121 -0.89 -5.14 36.66
N LEU A 122 -1.04 -4.71 37.90
CA LEU A 122 -0.21 -3.70 38.54
C LEU A 122 0.85 -4.41 39.39
N ILE A 123 2.08 -3.94 39.32
CA ILE A 123 3.23 -4.51 40.02
C ILE A 123 3.91 -3.39 40.80
N GLN A 124 4.13 -3.63 42.09
CA GLN A 124 4.94 -2.77 42.95
C GLN A 124 6.17 -3.55 43.41
N GLY A 125 7.34 -2.91 43.38
CA GLY A 125 8.58 -3.56 43.79
C GLY A 125 9.79 -2.63 43.70
N LYS A 126 10.98 -3.20 43.80
CA LYS A 126 12.25 -2.46 43.75
C LYS A 126 13.08 -2.84 42.54
N VAL A 127 13.65 -1.84 41.88
CA VAL A 127 14.58 -2.02 40.77
C VAL A 127 15.91 -2.57 41.30
N LYS A 128 16.45 -3.58 40.62
CA LYS A 128 17.76 -4.19 40.88
C LYS A 128 18.55 -4.38 39.59
N PRO A 129 19.89 -4.32 39.63
CA PRO A 129 20.72 -4.65 38.48
C PRO A 129 20.66 -6.16 38.23
N ARG A 130 20.64 -6.56 36.96
CA ARG A 130 20.84 -7.97 36.60
C ARG A 130 22.31 -8.37 36.83
N PRO A 131 22.58 -9.64 37.18
CA PRO A 131 23.92 -10.22 37.10
C PRO A 131 24.57 -9.90 35.75
N LYS A 132 25.88 -9.63 35.72
CA LYS A 132 26.58 -9.14 34.52
C LYS A 132 26.43 -10.07 33.30
N ASP A 133 26.41 -11.37 33.55
CA ASP A 133 26.19 -12.47 32.62
C ASP A 133 24.72 -12.62 32.15
N ALA A 134 23.77 -12.04 32.88
CA ALA A 134 22.34 -12.02 32.57
C ALA A 134 21.83 -10.67 32.04
N GLN A 135 22.72 -9.69 31.86
CA GLN A 135 22.40 -8.44 31.19
C GLN A 135 22.10 -8.68 29.71
N ARG A 136 21.26 -7.82 29.14
CA ARG A 136 20.80 -7.92 27.75
C ARG A 136 20.84 -6.55 27.07
N PRO A 137 20.92 -6.48 25.72
CA PRO A 137 21.08 -5.23 25.00
C PRO A 137 19.81 -4.36 24.93
N GLU A 138 18.62 -4.87 25.25
CA GLU A 138 17.42 -4.02 25.30
C GLU A 138 17.51 -2.95 26.41
N ALA A 139 16.70 -1.89 26.29
CA ALA A 139 16.82 -0.70 27.14
C ALA A 139 16.63 -0.94 28.65
N THR A 140 15.85 -1.96 29.02
CA THR A 140 15.65 -2.44 30.40
C THR A 140 16.53 -3.67 30.74
N GLY A 141 17.39 -4.09 29.81
CA GLY A 141 18.16 -5.33 29.84
C GLY A 141 19.24 -5.37 30.92
N ALA A 142 19.64 -4.21 31.45
CA ALA A 142 20.55 -4.09 32.59
C ALA A 142 19.87 -4.27 33.96
N VAL A 143 18.53 -4.20 34.03
CA VAL A 143 17.77 -4.16 35.29
C VAL A 143 16.58 -5.12 35.31
N GLU A 144 16.06 -5.36 36.51
CA GLU A 144 14.89 -6.18 36.80
C GLU A 144 14.14 -5.63 38.02
N VAL A 145 12.84 -5.91 38.13
CA VAL A 145 12.03 -5.49 39.28
C VAL A 145 11.79 -6.67 40.19
N HIS A 146 12.28 -6.60 41.43
CA HIS A 146 11.98 -7.57 42.48
C HIS A 146 10.60 -7.22 43.05
N VAL A 147 9.62 -8.09 42.80
CA VAL A 147 8.21 -7.82 43.09
C VAL A 147 7.94 -7.93 44.58
N GLU A 148 7.38 -6.88 45.16
CA GLU A 148 6.95 -6.82 46.56
C GLU A 148 5.43 -7.01 46.69
N ARG A 149 4.64 -6.57 45.70
CA ARG A 149 3.17 -6.69 45.66
C ARG A 149 2.65 -6.70 44.22
N MET A 150 1.53 -7.38 43.96
CA MET A 150 0.75 -7.18 42.74
C MET A 150 -0.69 -6.71 43.02
N THR A 151 -1.39 -6.34 41.96
CA THR A 151 -2.85 -6.26 41.93
C THR A 151 -3.33 -6.73 40.55
N LEU A 152 -4.23 -7.70 40.49
CA LEU A 152 -4.85 -8.14 39.25
C LEU A 152 -5.86 -7.09 38.80
N LEU A 153 -5.54 -6.33 37.75
CA LEU A 153 -6.42 -5.27 37.26
C LEU A 153 -7.58 -5.88 36.44
N ASN A 154 -7.28 -6.78 35.51
CA ASN A 154 -8.28 -7.52 34.75
C ASN A 154 -7.72 -8.87 34.28
N PRO A 155 -8.33 -10.01 34.64
CA PRO A 155 -7.95 -11.31 34.09
C PRO A 155 -8.20 -11.39 32.58
N ALA A 156 -7.29 -12.00 31.85
CA ALA A 156 -7.56 -12.50 30.50
C ALA A 156 -8.29 -13.86 30.56
N ASP A 157 -8.97 -14.22 29.47
CA ASP A 157 -9.47 -15.57 29.28
C ASP A 157 -8.29 -16.56 29.24
N ARG A 158 -8.47 -17.78 29.77
CA ARG A 158 -7.48 -18.86 29.63
C ARG A 158 -7.40 -19.37 28.19
N ASN A 159 -8.48 -19.23 27.43
CA ASN A 159 -8.64 -19.72 26.06
C ASN A 159 -8.50 -18.59 25.02
N LEU A 160 -7.45 -17.78 25.13
CA LEU A 160 -7.15 -16.75 24.12
C LEU A 160 -6.97 -17.38 22.72
N PRO A 161 -7.43 -16.72 21.65
CA PRO A 161 -7.39 -17.26 20.29
C PRO A 161 -5.96 -17.43 19.77
N PHE A 162 -5.02 -16.63 20.27
CA PHE A 162 -3.57 -16.78 20.10
C PHE A 162 -2.84 -15.90 21.14
N GLN A 163 -1.53 -16.09 21.27
CA GLN A 163 -0.68 -15.29 22.15
C GLN A 163 0.13 -14.27 21.32
N PRO A 164 -0.06 -12.96 21.49
CA PRO A 164 0.72 -11.93 20.78
C PRO A 164 2.23 -12.01 21.01
N SER A 165 2.62 -12.55 22.16
CA SER A 165 4.00 -12.72 22.58
C SER A 165 4.69 -13.94 21.95
N ASP A 166 3.94 -14.92 21.42
CA ASP A 166 4.51 -16.04 20.67
C ASP A 166 4.64 -15.69 19.18
N VAL A 167 5.79 -15.10 18.83
CA VAL A 167 6.12 -14.70 17.46
C VAL A 167 6.46 -15.89 16.53
N GLN A 168 6.67 -17.09 17.07
CA GLN A 168 7.01 -18.29 16.29
C GLN A 168 5.76 -19.06 15.87
N ASN A 169 4.75 -19.14 16.75
CA ASN A 169 3.48 -19.82 16.50
C ASN A 169 2.33 -18.83 16.26
N LEU A 170 2.60 -17.77 15.49
CA LEU A 170 1.58 -16.77 15.15
C LEU A 170 0.42 -17.40 14.37
N ALA A 171 -0.80 -17.02 14.73
CA ALA A 171 -2.00 -17.42 14.01
C ALA A 171 -2.02 -16.88 12.57
N ASN A 172 -2.82 -17.54 11.72
CA ASN A 172 -3.08 -17.11 10.35
C ASN A 172 -3.70 -15.70 10.27
N GLU A 173 -3.62 -15.07 9.10
CA GLU A 173 -4.09 -13.70 8.90
C GLU A 173 -5.57 -13.52 9.26
N ASP A 174 -6.43 -14.49 8.95
CA ASP A 174 -7.88 -14.41 9.22
C ASP A 174 -8.22 -14.42 10.72
N LEU A 175 -7.50 -15.20 11.52
CA LEU A 175 -7.67 -15.18 12.98
C LEU A 175 -7.08 -13.90 13.58
N ARG A 176 -5.91 -13.46 13.10
CA ARG A 176 -5.30 -12.19 13.55
C ARG A 176 -6.16 -10.97 13.20
N ALA A 177 -6.82 -10.96 12.04
CA ALA A 177 -7.75 -9.91 11.64
C ALA A 177 -9.03 -9.90 12.50
N ARG A 178 -9.62 -11.07 12.81
CA ARG A 178 -10.78 -11.19 13.73
C ARG A 178 -10.49 -10.65 15.13
N TYR A 179 -9.26 -10.83 15.60
CA TYR A 179 -8.81 -10.39 16.93
C TYR A 179 -7.74 -9.30 16.83
N ARG A 180 -7.93 -8.33 15.92
CA ARG A 180 -6.91 -7.32 15.60
C ARG A 180 -6.45 -6.50 16.81
N TYR A 181 -7.32 -6.25 17.79
CA TYR A 181 -6.95 -5.60 19.06
C TYR A 181 -5.92 -6.39 19.89
N LEU A 182 -5.87 -7.72 19.72
CA LEU A 182 -4.90 -8.61 20.35
C LEU A 182 -3.61 -8.67 19.49
N ASP A 183 -3.75 -8.76 18.16
CA ASP A 183 -2.64 -8.70 17.20
C ASP A 183 -1.82 -7.40 17.35
N LEU A 184 -2.48 -6.26 17.55
CA LEU A 184 -1.85 -4.95 17.79
C LEU A 184 -0.99 -4.86 19.07
N ARG A 185 -1.01 -5.87 19.97
CA ARG A 185 -0.06 -5.96 21.10
C ARG A 185 1.35 -6.43 20.68
N ARG A 186 1.53 -6.91 19.44
CA ARG A 186 2.84 -7.27 18.88
C ARG A 186 3.68 -6.03 18.62
N ASP A 187 4.95 -6.08 18.96
CA ASP A 187 5.85 -4.91 18.89
C ASP A 187 5.93 -4.33 17.48
N ALA A 188 6.09 -5.18 16.46
CA ALA A 188 6.12 -4.76 15.06
C ALA A 188 4.91 -3.90 14.65
N LEU A 189 3.68 -4.28 15.04
CA LEU A 189 2.47 -3.52 14.69
C LEU A 189 2.32 -2.26 15.55
N ALA A 190 2.63 -2.35 16.85
CA ALA A 190 2.61 -1.19 17.75
C ALA A 190 3.68 -0.14 17.36
N GLU A 191 4.82 -0.57 16.85
CA GLU A 191 5.87 0.29 16.29
C GLU A 191 5.45 0.91 14.97
N ASN A 192 4.81 0.16 14.07
CA ASN A 192 4.28 0.70 12.81
C ASN A 192 3.27 1.82 13.04
N ILE A 193 2.33 1.65 13.97
CA ILE A 193 1.32 2.69 14.30
C ILE A 193 1.98 3.91 14.98
N ARG A 194 2.96 3.71 15.86
CA ARG A 194 3.74 4.82 16.46
C ARG A 194 4.58 5.56 15.40
N LYS A 195 5.24 4.84 14.50
CA LYS A 195 6.00 5.41 13.38
C LYS A 195 5.08 6.20 12.45
N ARG A 196 3.88 5.68 12.13
CA ARG A 196 2.86 6.41 11.36
C ARG A 196 2.52 7.75 11.98
N SER A 197 2.19 7.77 13.28
CA SER A 197 1.92 9.02 14.01
C SER A 197 3.10 10.00 13.95
N ARG A 198 4.33 9.50 14.12
CA ARG A 198 5.55 10.32 14.03
C ARG A 198 5.78 10.89 12.63
N VAL A 199 5.53 10.11 11.57
CA VAL A 199 5.63 10.60 10.18
C VAL A 199 4.57 11.66 9.90
N THR A 200 3.31 11.46 10.32
CA THR A 200 2.26 12.47 10.22
C THR A 200 2.66 13.80 10.88
N GLN A 201 3.26 13.74 12.08
CA GLN A 201 3.78 14.94 12.76
C GLN A 201 4.88 15.64 11.95
N ILE A 202 5.86 14.88 11.42
CA ILE A 202 6.97 15.45 10.62
C ILE A 202 6.43 16.13 9.36
N ILE A 203 5.52 15.47 8.62
CA ILE A 203 4.91 16.03 7.41
C ILE A 203 4.13 17.31 7.74
N ARG A 204 3.29 17.30 8.78
CA ARG A 204 2.57 18.50 9.25
C ARG A 204 3.50 19.65 9.59
N SER A 205 4.59 19.39 10.32
CA SER A 205 5.58 20.42 10.66
C SER A 205 6.24 21.00 9.41
N VAL A 206 6.70 20.15 8.49
CA VAL A 206 7.41 20.60 7.28
C VAL A 206 6.51 21.38 6.32
N LEU A 207 5.22 21.08 6.29
CA LEU A 207 4.24 21.84 5.50
C LEU A 207 3.85 23.16 6.19
N ALA A 208 3.63 23.15 7.50
CA ALA A 208 3.38 24.37 8.28
C ALA A 208 4.57 25.35 8.23
N ASP A 209 5.81 24.84 8.30
CA ASP A 209 7.06 25.60 8.13
C ASP A 209 7.22 26.20 6.70
N GLN A 210 6.35 25.82 5.75
CA GLN A 210 6.30 26.30 4.37
C GLN A 210 4.98 27.03 4.04
N ASP A 211 4.27 27.52 5.06
CA ASP A 211 3.01 28.28 4.97
C ASP A 211 1.81 27.50 4.39
N PHE A 212 1.81 26.17 4.45
CA PHE A 212 0.64 25.38 4.10
C PHE A 212 -0.42 25.41 5.20
N THR A 213 -1.68 25.56 4.79
CA THR A 213 -2.86 25.48 5.67
C THR A 213 -3.47 24.08 5.61
N GLU A 214 -3.65 23.42 6.76
CA GLU A 214 -4.40 22.16 6.83
C GLU A 214 -5.91 22.47 6.80
N VAL A 215 -6.63 21.96 5.78
CA VAL A 215 -8.08 22.21 5.63
C VAL A 215 -8.81 20.89 5.40
N GLU A 216 -9.84 20.64 6.20
CA GLU A 216 -10.73 19.49 6.02
C GLU A 216 -11.72 19.73 4.87
N THR A 217 -11.92 18.73 4.01
CA THR A 217 -12.84 18.82 2.86
C THR A 217 -14.04 17.89 3.03
N PRO A 218 -15.22 18.20 2.45
CA PRO A 218 -16.38 17.32 2.54
C PRO A 218 -16.11 15.91 2.00
N ILE A 219 -16.54 14.89 2.75
CA ILE A 219 -16.46 13.48 2.36
C ILE A 219 -17.69 13.06 1.54
N LEU A 220 -18.86 13.62 1.84
CA LEU A 220 -20.13 13.37 1.15
C LEU A 220 -20.30 14.38 0.01
N LEU A 221 -19.94 13.98 -1.20
CA LEU A 221 -20.00 14.82 -2.41
C LEU A 221 -21.06 14.31 -3.40
N ARG A 222 -21.26 15.04 -4.49
CA ARG A 222 -21.99 14.56 -5.67
C ARG A 222 -21.11 13.53 -6.40
N SER A 223 -21.73 12.45 -6.89
CA SER A 223 -21.06 11.47 -7.75
C SER A 223 -20.52 12.14 -9.03
N THR A 224 -19.27 11.83 -9.38
CA THR A 224 -18.60 12.38 -10.57
C THR A 224 -17.76 11.31 -11.30
N PRO A 225 -17.72 11.31 -12.65
CA PRO A 225 -16.99 10.31 -13.42
C PRO A 225 -15.47 10.56 -13.39
N GLU A 226 -14.83 10.30 -12.26
CA GLU A 226 -13.38 10.55 -12.04
C GLU A 226 -12.48 9.31 -12.24
N GLY A 227 -13.03 8.16 -12.64
CA GLY A 227 -12.27 7.04 -13.23
C GLY A 227 -12.26 5.72 -12.43
N ALA A 228 -12.52 5.73 -11.13
CA ALA A 228 -12.85 4.51 -10.38
C ALA A 228 -14.33 4.51 -9.94
N ARG A 229 -14.81 3.36 -9.45
CA ARG A 229 -16.16 3.22 -8.92
C ARG A 229 -16.25 3.82 -7.52
N GLU A 230 -17.32 4.57 -7.27
CA GLU A 230 -17.56 5.27 -6.00
C GLU A 230 -18.43 4.44 -5.03
N TYR A 231 -18.18 4.61 -3.73
CA TYR A 231 -19.13 4.18 -2.70
C TYR A 231 -20.27 5.19 -2.58
N LEU A 232 -21.51 4.73 -2.72
CA LEU A 232 -22.70 5.57 -2.58
C LEU A 232 -23.28 5.53 -1.16
N VAL A 233 -23.71 6.69 -0.67
CA VAL A 233 -24.37 6.87 0.64
C VAL A 233 -25.77 7.41 0.42
N PRO A 234 -26.84 6.65 0.72
CA PRO A 234 -28.22 7.10 0.49
C PRO A 234 -28.61 8.23 1.45
N SER A 235 -29.31 9.24 0.93
CA SER A 235 -29.90 10.32 1.72
C SER A 235 -31.33 9.99 2.12
N ARG A 236 -31.67 10.17 3.41
CA ARG A 236 -33.05 10.10 3.92
C ARG A 236 -33.93 11.24 3.41
N ASN A 237 -33.32 12.37 3.04
CA ASN A 237 -34.00 13.53 2.48
C ASN A 237 -33.72 13.56 0.96
N PRO A 238 -34.68 13.16 0.11
CA PRO A 238 -34.46 13.15 -1.33
C PRO A 238 -34.55 14.57 -1.92
N VAL A 239 -33.75 14.84 -2.95
CA VAL A 239 -33.76 16.09 -3.72
C VAL A 239 -34.97 16.14 -4.68
N SER A 240 -35.50 14.97 -5.07
CA SER A 240 -36.71 14.83 -5.87
C SER A 240 -37.67 13.81 -5.25
N ALA A 241 -38.97 14.12 -5.22
CA ALA A 241 -39.98 13.19 -4.71
C ALA A 241 -40.16 11.91 -5.55
N SER A 242 -39.59 11.85 -6.76
CA SER A 242 -39.71 10.72 -7.69
C SER A 242 -38.50 9.76 -7.71
N SER A 243 -37.40 10.07 -7.00
CA SER A 243 -36.17 9.27 -7.05
C SER A 243 -35.35 9.32 -5.76
N PRO A 244 -34.74 8.19 -5.33
CA PRO A 244 -33.80 8.21 -4.21
C PRO A 244 -32.58 9.08 -4.55
N SER A 245 -32.03 9.76 -3.54
CA SER A 245 -30.87 10.65 -3.69
C SER A 245 -29.69 10.08 -2.91
N PHE A 246 -28.48 10.24 -3.45
CA PHE A 246 -27.26 9.70 -2.90
C PHE A 246 -26.16 10.75 -2.87
N TYR A 247 -25.28 10.64 -1.89
CA TYR A 247 -23.91 11.18 -1.95
C TYR A 247 -22.97 10.09 -2.48
N ALA A 248 -21.83 10.49 -3.00
CA ALA A 248 -20.67 9.62 -3.21
C ALA A 248 -19.60 9.94 -2.16
N LEU A 249 -18.87 8.91 -1.71
CA LEU A 249 -17.64 9.09 -0.94
C LEU A 249 -16.50 9.48 -1.88
N SER A 250 -15.75 10.53 -1.51
CA SER A 250 -14.70 11.10 -2.35
C SER A 250 -13.54 10.14 -2.67
N GLN A 251 -13.22 10.01 -3.96
CA GLN A 251 -12.06 9.23 -4.43
C GLN A 251 -10.72 9.89 -4.09
N SER A 252 -10.75 11.22 -3.95
CA SER A 252 -9.71 12.14 -3.49
C SER A 252 -10.36 13.52 -3.25
N PRO A 253 -9.72 14.49 -2.58
CA PRO A 253 -10.25 15.85 -2.44
C PRO A 253 -10.01 16.74 -3.69
N GLN A 254 -9.94 16.16 -4.89
CA GLN A 254 -9.46 16.82 -6.12
C GLN A 254 -10.28 18.04 -6.56
N GLN A 255 -11.60 18.02 -6.46
CA GLN A 255 -12.40 19.22 -6.76
C GLN A 255 -12.37 20.24 -5.61
N PRO A 256 -12.61 19.88 -4.33
CA PRO A 256 -12.51 20.81 -3.22
C PRO A 256 -11.19 21.58 -3.13
N LYS A 257 -10.04 20.94 -3.37
CA LYS A 257 -8.74 21.63 -3.29
C LYS A 257 -8.53 22.67 -4.39
N GLN A 258 -8.97 22.38 -5.61
CA GLN A 258 -8.95 23.36 -6.71
C GLN A 258 -9.87 24.56 -6.39
N LEU A 259 -11.05 24.31 -5.81
CA LEU A 259 -11.95 25.37 -5.35
C LEU A 259 -11.35 26.20 -4.21
N LEU A 260 -10.62 25.58 -3.27
CA LEU A 260 -9.92 26.29 -2.19
C LEU A 260 -8.85 27.25 -2.74
N ILE A 261 -8.02 26.80 -3.68
CA ILE A 261 -7.04 27.66 -4.35
C ILE A 261 -7.73 28.76 -5.18
N ALA A 262 -8.76 28.41 -5.95
CA ALA A 262 -9.53 29.38 -6.75
C ALA A 262 -10.28 30.42 -5.90
N SER A 263 -10.61 30.11 -4.64
CA SER A 263 -11.25 31.06 -3.71
C SER A 263 -10.30 32.12 -3.15
N GLY A 264 -8.98 31.91 -3.26
CA GLY A 264 -7.97 32.75 -2.62
C GLY A 264 -7.93 32.69 -1.09
N ALA A 265 -8.74 31.83 -0.45
CA ALA A 265 -8.76 31.66 1.01
C ALA A 265 -7.46 31.03 1.55
N VAL A 266 -6.79 30.21 0.72
CA VAL A 266 -5.47 29.62 0.98
C VAL A 266 -4.64 29.64 -0.30
N ASP A 267 -3.36 29.96 -0.18
CA ASP A 267 -2.38 29.86 -1.28
C ASP A 267 -1.78 28.45 -1.37
N LYS A 268 -1.62 27.79 -0.22
CA LYS A 268 -1.06 26.45 -0.10
C LYS A 268 -1.95 25.63 0.82
N TYR A 269 -2.52 24.57 0.27
CA TYR A 269 -3.45 23.67 0.93
C TYR A 269 -2.80 22.30 1.16
N PHE A 270 -3.08 21.68 2.30
CA PHE A 270 -2.88 20.24 2.46
C PHE A 270 -3.94 19.58 3.34
N GLN A 271 -4.05 18.25 3.25
CA GLN A 271 -4.90 17.44 4.12
C GLN A 271 -4.38 16.01 4.21
N PHE A 272 -4.47 15.40 5.41
CA PHE A 272 -4.43 13.94 5.55
C PHE A 272 -5.79 13.32 5.19
N ALA A 273 -6.15 13.38 3.92
CA ALA A 273 -7.48 13.03 3.42
C ALA A 273 -7.74 11.50 3.47
N ARG A 274 -8.95 11.13 3.91
CA ARG A 274 -9.48 9.77 3.76
C ARG A 274 -10.17 9.65 2.40
N CYS A 275 -9.70 8.71 1.60
CA CYS A 275 -10.10 8.50 0.21
C CYS A 275 -10.75 7.12 0.06
N PHE A 276 -11.71 7.00 -0.85
CA PHE A 276 -12.56 5.82 -0.99
C PHE A 276 -12.66 5.35 -2.45
N ARG A 277 -12.44 4.06 -2.72
CA ARG A 277 -12.57 3.47 -4.07
C ARG A 277 -13.17 2.07 -3.97
N ASP A 278 -14.27 1.81 -4.67
CA ASP A 278 -14.90 0.48 -4.74
C ASP A 278 -14.20 -0.39 -5.79
N GLU A 279 -12.97 -0.78 -5.48
CA GLU A 279 -12.10 -1.66 -6.26
C GLU A 279 -11.76 -2.94 -5.49
N ASP A 280 -11.41 -4.01 -6.21
CA ASP A 280 -10.94 -5.26 -5.62
C ASP A 280 -9.69 -5.08 -4.75
N GLY A 281 -9.73 -5.57 -3.51
CA GLY A 281 -8.67 -5.40 -2.53
C GLY A 281 -7.43 -6.24 -2.82
N ARG A 282 -6.28 -5.56 -2.96
CA ARG A 282 -4.95 -6.16 -3.17
C ARG A 282 -4.10 -6.10 -1.89
N ARG A 283 -2.81 -6.45 -1.97
CA ARG A 283 -1.87 -6.30 -0.83
C ARG A 283 -1.54 -4.84 -0.51
N ASP A 284 -1.60 -3.99 -1.54
CA ASP A 284 -1.32 -2.55 -1.54
C ASP A 284 -2.58 -1.68 -1.72
N ARG A 285 -3.78 -2.27 -1.76
CA ARG A 285 -5.06 -1.57 -1.90
C ARG A 285 -6.02 -1.87 -0.74
N GLN A 286 -6.78 -0.86 -0.34
CA GLN A 286 -7.86 -0.93 0.63
C GLN A 286 -9.03 -0.08 0.10
N PRO A 287 -10.29 -0.44 0.39
CA PRO A 287 -11.46 0.31 -0.09
C PRO A 287 -11.53 1.72 0.53
N GLU A 288 -10.90 1.89 1.70
CA GLU A 288 -10.63 3.16 2.34
C GLU A 288 -9.11 3.30 2.58
N PHE A 289 -8.51 4.43 2.22
CA PHE A 289 -7.08 4.67 2.38
C PHE A 289 -6.78 6.14 2.66
N THR A 290 -5.56 6.45 3.12
CA THR A 290 -5.14 7.80 3.48
C THR A 290 -4.18 8.35 2.42
N GLN A 291 -4.45 9.56 1.94
CA GLN A 291 -3.49 10.35 1.16
C GLN A 291 -2.93 11.49 2.02
N VAL A 292 -1.70 11.91 1.74
CA VAL A 292 -1.28 13.29 2.02
C VAL A 292 -1.53 14.04 0.74
N ASP A 293 -2.61 14.81 0.70
CA ASP A 293 -3.02 15.55 -0.48
C ASP A 293 -2.62 17.03 -0.33
N LEU A 294 -2.07 17.62 -1.39
CA LEU A 294 -1.52 18.97 -1.41
C LEU A 294 -1.92 19.69 -2.70
N GLU A 295 -2.11 21.01 -2.61
CA GLU A 295 -2.36 21.89 -3.76
C GLU A 295 -1.75 23.28 -3.48
N MET A 296 -1.24 23.94 -4.51
CA MET A 296 -0.59 25.25 -4.43
C MET A 296 -1.11 26.18 -5.53
N GLY A 297 -1.38 27.43 -5.19
CA GLY A 297 -1.57 28.54 -6.12
C GLY A 297 -0.25 29.03 -6.71
N TRP A 298 -0.37 29.85 -7.76
CA TRP A 298 0.73 30.47 -8.51
C TRP A 298 1.82 29.52 -9.01
N VAL A 299 1.48 28.23 -9.19
CA VAL A 299 2.40 27.23 -9.72
C VAL A 299 2.80 27.61 -11.14
N SER A 300 4.09 27.88 -11.32
CA SER A 300 4.62 28.36 -12.58
C SER A 300 4.78 27.24 -13.60
N TRP A 301 4.76 27.62 -14.88
CA TRP A 301 5.25 26.75 -15.95
C TRP A 301 6.78 26.64 -15.97
N GLY A 302 7.47 27.59 -15.31
CA GLY A 302 8.92 27.76 -15.41
C GLY A 302 9.33 28.71 -16.54
N ASP A 303 10.64 28.89 -16.71
CA ASP A 303 11.21 29.66 -17.82
C ASP A 303 11.06 28.90 -19.15
N LYS A 304 11.07 29.61 -20.28
CA LYS A 304 11.10 28.99 -21.62
C LYS A 304 12.44 28.32 -21.91
N GLU A 305 13.53 28.80 -21.31
CA GLU A 305 14.87 28.19 -21.41
C GLU A 305 15.17 27.23 -20.25
N ILE A 306 14.48 26.08 -20.20
CA ILE A 306 14.76 25.06 -19.19
C ILE A 306 16.08 24.36 -19.49
N LYS A 307 17.02 24.43 -18.54
CA LYS A 307 18.40 23.89 -18.65
C LYS A 307 18.64 22.62 -17.82
N ASP A 308 17.64 22.16 -17.07
CA ASP A 308 17.68 20.90 -16.32
C ASP A 308 16.63 19.89 -16.81
N ALA A 309 16.54 18.74 -16.14
CA ALA A 309 15.66 17.64 -16.53
C ALA A 309 14.17 17.86 -16.21
N TRP A 310 13.81 18.86 -15.37
CA TRP A 310 12.41 19.15 -15.03
C TRP A 310 11.82 20.17 -16.00
N ARG A 311 11.33 19.66 -17.14
CA ARG A 311 10.91 20.45 -18.31
C ARG A 311 9.43 20.82 -18.37
N ILE A 312 8.77 20.82 -17.20
CA ILE A 312 7.33 21.07 -17.02
C ILE A 312 7.09 22.03 -15.85
N GLY A 313 5.86 22.55 -15.69
CA GLY A 313 5.49 23.32 -14.51
C GLY A 313 5.46 22.48 -13.21
N GLY A 314 5.19 23.11 -12.07
CA GLY A 314 5.09 22.38 -10.79
C GLY A 314 6.42 22.10 -10.09
N ARG A 315 7.49 22.85 -10.40
CA ARG A 315 8.77 22.76 -9.69
C ARG A 315 8.61 23.06 -8.20
N GLU A 316 7.74 24.02 -7.87
CA GLU A 316 7.38 24.40 -6.52
C GLU A 316 6.81 23.20 -5.75
N VAL A 317 5.96 22.39 -6.40
CA VAL A 317 5.38 21.16 -5.84
C VAL A 317 6.47 20.10 -5.65
N LYS A 318 7.33 19.88 -6.65
CA LYS A 318 8.49 18.97 -6.53
C LYS A 318 9.35 19.33 -5.31
N ASP A 319 9.76 20.58 -5.19
CA ASP A 319 10.74 21.00 -4.19
C ASP A 319 10.17 20.88 -2.75
N VAL A 320 8.87 21.16 -2.56
CA VAL A 320 8.14 20.89 -1.31
C VAL A 320 8.17 19.39 -0.99
N ILE A 321 7.87 18.53 -1.95
CA ILE A 321 7.82 17.07 -1.73
C ILE A 321 9.21 16.49 -1.45
N GLU A 322 10.24 16.93 -2.15
CA GLU A 322 11.63 16.53 -1.86
C GLU A 322 12.07 17.00 -0.46
N ALA A 323 11.62 18.17 0.01
CA ALA A 323 11.83 18.60 1.39
C ALA A 323 11.09 17.69 2.40
N VAL A 324 9.82 17.37 2.15
CA VAL A 324 9.01 16.46 2.99
C VAL A 324 9.65 15.07 3.09
N ILE A 325 9.98 14.45 1.96
CA ILE A 325 10.54 13.10 1.90
C ILE A 325 11.90 13.04 2.61
N ARG A 326 12.81 14.01 2.36
CA ARG A 326 14.10 14.11 3.07
C ARG A 326 13.93 14.23 4.59
N LYS A 327 13.01 15.08 5.05
CA LYS A 327 12.74 15.28 6.48
C LYS A 327 12.14 14.03 7.13
N VAL A 328 11.29 13.30 6.42
CA VAL A 328 10.74 12.02 6.87
C VAL A 328 11.85 10.96 6.99
N TRP A 329 12.66 10.73 5.96
CA TRP A 329 13.74 9.71 5.99
C TRP A 329 14.76 10.00 7.08
N LYS A 330 15.24 11.24 7.16
CA LYS A 330 16.14 11.68 8.24
C LYS A 330 15.50 11.51 9.62
N GLY A 331 14.24 11.91 9.77
CA GLY A 331 13.53 11.94 11.04
C GLY A 331 13.06 10.59 11.59
N VAL A 332 12.93 9.54 10.75
CA VAL A 332 12.46 8.21 11.19
C VAL A 332 13.38 7.04 10.85
N LEU A 333 14.30 7.18 9.89
CA LEU A 333 15.30 6.16 9.53
C LEU A 333 16.75 6.62 9.77
N GLY A 334 16.99 7.91 10.03
CA GLY A 334 18.34 8.45 10.17
C GLY A 334 19.15 8.50 8.86
N VAL A 335 18.46 8.36 7.71
CA VAL A 335 19.07 8.35 6.38
C VAL A 335 19.00 9.75 5.79
N GLU A 336 20.14 10.33 5.43
CA GLU A 336 20.21 11.49 4.56
C GLU A 336 20.00 11.02 3.11
N LEU A 337 19.05 11.63 2.39
CA LEU A 337 18.86 11.40 0.96
C LEU A 337 19.58 12.47 0.14
N GLU A 338 19.72 12.22 -1.15
CA GLU A 338 20.19 13.20 -2.13
C GLU A 338 19.37 14.49 -2.11
N LYS A 339 20.00 15.61 -2.51
CA LYS A 339 19.39 16.95 -2.41
C LYS A 339 18.16 17.10 -3.31
N GLU A 340 18.25 16.53 -4.50
CA GLU A 340 17.30 16.55 -5.61
C GLU A 340 17.19 15.11 -6.14
N PHE A 341 16.01 14.67 -6.54
CA PHE A 341 15.84 13.31 -7.07
C PHE A 341 16.02 13.28 -8.60
N HIS A 342 16.41 12.12 -9.13
CA HIS A 342 16.56 11.93 -10.57
C HIS A 342 15.23 12.21 -11.28
N VAL A 343 15.26 12.81 -12.47
CA VAL A 343 14.05 13.12 -13.26
C VAL A 343 14.17 12.44 -14.61
N MET A 344 13.12 11.75 -15.02
CA MET A 344 13.03 10.96 -16.25
C MET A 344 11.70 11.26 -16.95
N THR A 345 11.68 11.27 -18.28
CA THR A 345 10.39 11.38 -19.00
C THR A 345 9.67 10.04 -19.03
N TYR A 346 8.34 10.03 -19.11
CA TYR A 346 7.56 8.82 -19.31
C TYR A 346 8.02 8.03 -20.54
N ASN A 347 8.31 8.73 -21.65
CA ASN A 347 8.83 8.11 -22.86
C ASN A 347 10.19 7.42 -22.62
N GLU A 348 11.08 8.03 -21.83
CA GLU A 348 12.35 7.42 -21.44
C GLU A 348 12.15 6.23 -20.50
N ALA A 349 11.30 6.36 -19.48
CA ALA A 349 10.98 5.30 -18.52
C ALA A 349 10.42 4.06 -19.23
N MET A 350 9.46 4.26 -20.14
CA MET A 350 8.88 3.18 -20.95
C MET A 350 9.87 2.61 -21.96
N THR A 351 10.75 3.42 -22.55
CA THR A 351 11.72 2.94 -23.57
C THR A 351 12.93 2.21 -22.96
N ARG A 352 13.41 2.62 -21.77
CA ARG A 352 14.58 2.03 -21.11
C ARG A 352 14.23 0.93 -20.09
N PHE A 353 13.06 1.00 -19.47
CA PHE A 353 12.68 0.10 -18.37
C PHE A 353 11.34 -0.60 -18.57
N GLY A 354 10.54 -0.15 -19.55
CA GLY A 354 9.25 -0.75 -19.88
C GLY A 354 8.18 -0.51 -18.82
N SER A 355 8.31 0.52 -17.99
CA SER A 355 7.30 0.88 -16.97
C SER A 355 7.30 2.36 -16.64
N ASP A 356 6.12 2.88 -16.31
CA ASP A 356 5.87 4.21 -15.74
C ASP A 356 6.45 4.42 -14.33
N LYS A 357 6.83 3.34 -13.63
CA LYS A 357 7.44 3.32 -12.30
C LYS A 357 8.70 2.45 -12.32
N PRO A 358 9.78 2.88 -12.98
CA PRO A 358 10.95 2.04 -13.19
C PRO A 358 11.68 1.74 -11.88
N ASP A 359 12.02 0.47 -11.65
CA ASP A 359 13.01 0.09 -10.64
C ASP A 359 14.42 0.21 -11.24
N THR A 360 15.13 1.26 -10.83
CA THR A 360 16.49 1.59 -11.30
C THR A 360 17.60 0.99 -10.43
N ARG A 361 17.27 0.13 -9.46
CA ARG A 361 18.24 -0.54 -8.58
C ARG A 361 19.03 -1.67 -9.23
N PHE A 362 18.65 -2.08 -10.44
CA PHE A 362 19.33 -3.10 -11.23
C PHE A 362 19.34 -2.73 -12.72
N GLY A 363 20.19 -3.40 -13.50
CA GLY A 363 20.38 -3.13 -14.93
C GLY A 363 19.30 -3.73 -15.83
N SER A 364 19.72 -4.50 -16.84
CA SER A 364 18.86 -5.12 -17.85
C SER A 364 17.91 -4.11 -18.51
N GLU A 365 18.44 -2.94 -18.87
CA GLU A 365 17.69 -1.92 -19.60
C GLU A 365 17.29 -2.41 -20.99
N ILE A 366 16.07 -2.07 -21.39
CA ILE A 366 15.52 -2.30 -22.72
C ILE A 366 16.33 -1.48 -23.73
N LYS A 367 16.70 -2.11 -24.84
CA LYS A 367 17.40 -1.51 -25.97
C LYS A 367 16.45 -1.33 -27.14
N ASP A 368 16.50 -0.15 -27.74
CA ASP A 368 15.75 0.19 -28.96
C ASP A 368 16.44 -0.46 -30.16
N VAL A 369 15.89 -1.59 -30.61
CA VAL A 369 16.42 -2.35 -31.76
C VAL A 369 16.14 -1.60 -33.05
N THR A 370 15.00 -0.91 -33.16
CA THR A 370 14.65 -0.14 -34.35
C THR A 370 15.75 0.85 -34.74
N LYS A 371 16.34 1.61 -33.79
CA LYS A 371 17.46 2.52 -34.07
C LYS A 371 18.72 1.84 -34.64
N LEU A 372 18.89 0.53 -34.44
CA LEU A 372 20.03 -0.25 -34.94
C LEU A 372 19.80 -0.81 -36.36
N LEU A 373 18.56 -0.80 -36.86
CA LEU A 373 18.22 -1.29 -38.20
C LEU A 373 18.67 -0.34 -39.32
N PRO A 374 18.75 -0.80 -40.58
CA PRO A 374 18.84 0.06 -41.77
C PRO A 374 17.68 1.07 -41.87
N GLU A 375 17.93 2.25 -42.45
CA GLU A 375 16.96 3.36 -42.49
C GLU A 375 15.62 2.98 -43.16
N ASP A 376 15.63 2.15 -44.19
CA ASP A 376 14.41 1.67 -44.85
C ASP A 376 13.51 0.85 -43.92
N ALA A 377 14.12 0.02 -43.07
CA ALA A 377 13.42 -0.78 -42.08
C ALA A 377 12.90 0.10 -40.92
N GLN A 378 13.66 1.11 -40.52
CA GLN A 378 13.18 2.12 -39.56
C GLN A 378 11.96 2.86 -40.12
N ARG A 379 12.03 3.33 -41.37
CA ARG A 379 10.91 4.02 -42.02
C ARG A 379 9.68 3.13 -42.18
N LYS A 380 9.86 1.84 -42.52
CA LYS A 380 8.76 0.85 -42.58
C LYS A 380 8.09 0.68 -41.22
N LEU A 381 8.86 0.37 -40.17
CA LEU A 381 8.33 0.17 -38.80
C LEU A 381 7.63 1.42 -38.26
N LEU A 382 8.27 2.58 -38.37
CA LEU A 382 7.71 3.84 -37.88
C LEU A 382 6.48 4.29 -38.69
N GLY A 383 6.45 4.00 -40.00
CA GLY A 383 5.26 4.19 -40.85
C GLY A 383 4.09 3.28 -40.50
N GLU A 384 4.37 2.08 -39.98
CA GLU A 384 3.38 1.18 -39.36
C GLU A 384 3.04 1.58 -37.91
N GLY A 385 3.65 2.63 -37.36
CA GLY A 385 3.46 3.08 -35.98
C GLY A 385 4.08 2.15 -34.93
N ARG A 386 5.05 1.32 -35.31
CA ARG A 386 5.67 0.27 -34.47
C ARG A 386 7.13 0.55 -34.17
N THR A 387 7.60 -0.01 -33.06
CA THR A 387 9.02 -0.15 -32.73
C THR A 387 9.33 -1.59 -32.32
N ILE A 388 10.60 -1.96 -32.38
CA ILE A 388 11.16 -3.23 -31.93
C ILE A 388 12.16 -2.93 -30.83
N GLU A 389 12.04 -3.66 -29.73
CA GLU A 389 12.84 -3.49 -28.53
C GLU A 389 13.32 -4.85 -28.01
N ALA A 390 14.45 -4.87 -27.29
CA ALA A 390 15.03 -6.09 -26.75
C ALA A 390 15.65 -5.90 -25.37
N ILE A 391 15.67 -6.97 -24.57
CA ILE A 391 16.51 -7.11 -23.38
C ILE A 391 17.54 -8.19 -23.68
N VAL A 392 18.81 -7.88 -23.43
CA VAL A 392 19.93 -8.84 -23.50
C VAL A 392 20.22 -9.34 -22.08
N VAL A 393 20.36 -10.65 -21.93
CA VAL A 393 20.57 -11.33 -20.65
C VAL A 393 21.78 -12.24 -20.75
N ASN A 394 22.83 -11.93 -19.98
CA ASN A 394 24.10 -12.63 -19.98
C ASN A 394 24.18 -13.61 -18.78
N ASP A 395 24.60 -14.86 -19.01
CA ASP A 395 24.94 -15.85 -17.96
C ASP A 395 26.17 -15.32 -17.19
N PRO A 396 26.15 -15.15 -15.84
CA PRO A 396 25.40 -15.98 -14.89
C PRO A 396 24.41 -15.27 -13.96
N ILE A 397 24.11 -13.97 -14.15
CA ILE A 397 23.29 -13.19 -13.18
C ILE A 397 21.79 -13.56 -13.22
N TYR A 398 21.36 -14.24 -14.28
CA TYR A 398 19.96 -14.59 -14.53
C TYR A 398 19.79 -16.04 -15.00
N LYS A 399 20.72 -16.93 -14.65
CA LYS A 399 20.81 -18.30 -15.20
C LYS A 399 19.53 -19.12 -14.93
N SER A 400 18.96 -18.99 -13.73
CA SER A 400 17.69 -19.66 -13.40
C SER A 400 16.48 -18.92 -13.97
N ALA A 401 16.58 -17.59 -14.09
CA ALA A 401 15.50 -16.70 -14.47
C ALA A 401 15.22 -16.68 -15.98
N SER A 402 16.26 -16.78 -16.81
CA SER A 402 16.16 -16.75 -18.28
C SER A 402 15.52 -18.02 -18.85
N ALA A 403 15.52 -19.13 -18.10
CA ALA A 403 14.90 -20.39 -18.45
C ALA A 403 13.43 -20.52 -17.97
N ALA A 404 12.99 -19.71 -17.00
CA ALA A 404 11.66 -19.79 -16.39
C ALA A 404 10.52 -19.47 -17.40
N ASP A 405 9.29 -19.89 -17.09
CA ASP A 405 8.11 -19.49 -17.86
C ASP A 405 7.81 -18.00 -17.65
N LEU A 406 7.46 -17.28 -18.71
CA LEU A 406 7.16 -15.85 -18.62
C LEU A 406 5.75 -15.59 -18.03
N PRO A 407 5.54 -14.46 -17.34
CA PRO A 407 4.24 -14.11 -16.77
C PRO A 407 3.23 -13.68 -17.86
N SER A 408 1.95 -13.62 -17.50
CA SER A 408 0.91 -13.08 -18.39
C SER A 408 1.16 -11.61 -18.78
N GLY A 409 0.72 -11.23 -19.98
CA GLY A 409 1.02 -9.91 -20.57
C GLY A 409 2.40 -9.84 -21.21
N THR A 410 2.98 -10.99 -21.58
CA THR A 410 4.26 -11.12 -22.30
C THR A 410 4.15 -12.00 -23.55
N GLU A 411 2.91 -12.26 -24.02
CA GLU A 411 2.60 -13.13 -25.16
C GLU A 411 3.20 -12.63 -26.49
N THR A 412 3.58 -11.34 -26.55
CA THR A 412 4.28 -10.70 -27.67
C THR A 412 5.80 -10.72 -27.55
N VAL A 413 6.37 -11.45 -26.58
CA VAL A 413 7.82 -11.57 -26.38
C VAL A 413 8.33 -12.89 -26.94
N GLU A 414 9.33 -12.80 -27.80
CA GLU A 414 10.07 -13.95 -28.31
C GLU A 414 11.40 -14.09 -27.55
N ARG A 415 11.73 -15.32 -27.13
CA ARG A 415 12.99 -15.66 -26.46
C ARG A 415 13.90 -16.35 -27.47
N ILE A 416 15.10 -15.79 -27.66
CA ILE A 416 16.08 -16.27 -28.62
C ILE A 416 17.38 -16.58 -27.88
N PHE A 417 17.89 -17.80 -28.04
CA PHE A 417 19.18 -18.23 -27.52
C PHE A 417 20.23 -18.06 -28.61
N LEU A 418 21.32 -17.35 -28.33
CA LEU A 418 22.38 -17.12 -29.31
C LEU A 418 23.43 -18.22 -29.26
N THR A 419 23.82 -18.69 -30.44
CA THR A 419 24.89 -19.67 -30.68
C THR A 419 25.83 -19.13 -31.75
N ASP A 420 27.00 -19.74 -31.91
CA ASP A 420 27.91 -19.42 -33.02
C ASP A 420 27.26 -19.58 -34.41
N GLU A 421 26.23 -20.43 -34.51
CA GLU A 421 25.51 -20.71 -35.76
C GLU A 421 24.51 -19.61 -36.14
N ASN A 422 23.79 -19.02 -35.17
CA ASN A 422 22.73 -18.05 -35.44
C ASN A 422 23.09 -16.57 -35.14
N LEU A 423 24.30 -16.28 -34.64
CA LEU A 423 24.74 -14.94 -34.24
C LEU A 423 24.56 -13.85 -35.33
N HIS A 424 24.56 -14.26 -36.61
CA HIS A 424 24.35 -13.39 -37.77
C HIS A 424 22.94 -13.50 -38.41
N SER A 425 22.13 -14.49 -38.06
CA SER A 425 20.82 -14.79 -38.68
C SER A 425 19.61 -14.71 -37.73
N TRP A 426 19.82 -14.65 -36.41
CA TRP A 426 18.76 -14.69 -35.40
C TRP A 426 17.60 -13.68 -35.61
N LEU A 427 17.90 -12.49 -36.16
CA LEU A 427 16.88 -11.48 -36.47
C LEU A 427 15.98 -11.91 -37.65
N SER A 428 16.53 -12.62 -38.63
CA SER A 428 15.77 -13.19 -39.76
C SER A 428 14.95 -14.42 -39.35
N GLU A 429 15.41 -15.15 -38.32
CA GLU A 429 14.70 -16.31 -37.75
C GLU A 429 13.52 -15.88 -36.87
N SER A 430 13.64 -14.76 -36.16
CA SER A 430 12.62 -14.18 -35.29
C SER A 430 11.23 -14.09 -35.96
N GLN A 431 10.19 -14.57 -35.27
CA GLN A 431 8.80 -14.38 -35.68
C GLN A 431 8.41 -12.91 -35.78
N ILE A 432 9.00 -12.07 -34.92
CA ILE A 432 8.76 -10.63 -34.87
C ILE A 432 9.46 -9.90 -36.02
N CYS A 433 10.67 -10.31 -36.41
CA CYS A 433 11.53 -9.51 -37.30
C CYS A 433 11.71 -10.08 -38.72
N ARG A 434 11.38 -11.35 -38.99
CA ARG A 434 11.54 -12.00 -40.31
C ARG A 434 10.95 -11.24 -41.50
N PHE A 435 9.90 -10.46 -41.31
CA PHE A 435 9.24 -9.68 -42.36
C PHE A 435 10.05 -8.45 -42.84
N LEU A 436 11.19 -8.18 -42.20
CA LEU A 436 12.15 -7.16 -42.59
C LEU A 436 13.18 -7.67 -43.60
N ASP A 437 13.50 -8.97 -43.57
CA ASP A 437 14.50 -9.64 -44.43
C ASP A 437 15.91 -8.99 -44.36
N ILE A 438 16.50 -8.94 -43.15
CA ILE A 438 17.75 -8.23 -42.86
C ILE A 438 18.69 -9.12 -42.04
N ASP A 439 19.99 -9.07 -42.34
CA ASP A 439 21.01 -9.73 -41.55
C ASP A 439 21.13 -9.13 -40.14
N SER A 440 21.60 -9.93 -39.19
CA SER A 440 21.63 -9.52 -37.78
C SER A 440 22.89 -8.73 -37.42
N THR A 441 23.90 -8.64 -38.29
CA THR A 441 25.28 -8.24 -37.94
C THR A 441 25.36 -6.86 -37.30
N ARG A 442 24.65 -5.87 -37.85
CA ARG A 442 24.60 -4.51 -37.28
C ARG A 442 23.89 -4.46 -35.92
N VAL A 443 22.84 -5.27 -35.75
CA VAL A 443 22.08 -5.35 -34.49
C VAL A 443 22.87 -6.11 -33.43
N THR A 444 23.48 -7.24 -33.78
CA THR A 444 24.38 -8.03 -32.94
C THR A 444 25.54 -7.16 -32.41
N ALA A 445 26.18 -6.37 -33.27
CA ALA A 445 27.23 -5.43 -32.85
C ALA A 445 26.69 -4.29 -31.98
N GLY A 446 25.54 -3.70 -32.32
CA GLY A 446 24.93 -2.59 -31.57
C GLY A 446 24.29 -2.97 -30.23
N LEU A 447 24.02 -4.26 -30.01
CA LEU A 447 23.56 -4.84 -28.76
C LEU A 447 24.68 -5.57 -27.98
N GLU A 448 25.91 -5.59 -28.51
CA GLU A 448 27.09 -6.24 -27.91
C GLU A 448 26.90 -7.75 -27.62
N LEU A 449 26.17 -8.45 -28.49
CA LEU A 449 25.74 -9.84 -28.29
C LEU A 449 26.87 -10.86 -28.52
N ASN A 450 26.87 -11.93 -27.71
CA ASN A 450 27.81 -13.05 -27.78
C ASN A 450 27.07 -14.40 -27.82
N PRO A 451 27.70 -15.47 -28.33
CA PRO A 451 27.20 -16.83 -28.14
C PRO A 451 27.00 -17.16 -26.65
N GLY A 452 25.84 -17.71 -26.31
CA GLY A 452 25.40 -17.96 -24.93
C GLY A 452 24.50 -16.88 -24.33
N ASP A 453 24.44 -15.67 -24.90
CA ASP A 453 23.50 -14.64 -24.46
C ASP A 453 22.05 -15.00 -24.86
N ILE A 454 21.08 -14.51 -24.08
CA ILE A 454 19.65 -14.71 -24.32
C ILE A 454 19.01 -13.35 -24.61
N VAL A 455 18.37 -13.26 -25.78
CA VAL A 455 17.67 -12.06 -26.24
C VAL A 455 16.18 -12.26 -26.07
N PHE A 456 15.55 -11.38 -25.30
CA PHE A 456 14.10 -11.24 -25.24
C PHE A 456 13.70 -10.08 -26.13
N ILE A 457 13.07 -10.35 -27.27
CA ILE A 457 12.68 -9.35 -28.27
C ILE A 457 11.16 -9.19 -28.32
N SER A 458 10.67 -7.96 -28.50
CA SER A 458 9.25 -7.67 -28.65
C SER A 458 9.01 -6.52 -29.62
N SER A 459 7.79 -6.43 -30.15
CA SER A 459 7.32 -5.28 -30.91
C SER A 459 6.10 -4.66 -30.25
N ARG A 460 6.11 -3.33 -30.13
CA ARG A 460 5.01 -2.52 -29.59
C ARG A 460 4.73 -1.29 -30.45
N LYS A 461 3.72 -0.51 -30.10
CA LYS A 461 3.52 0.85 -30.64
C LYS A 461 4.75 1.72 -30.38
N ALA A 462 5.10 2.57 -31.35
CA ALA A 462 6.25 3.47 -31.27
C ALA A 462 6.09 4.49 -30.13
N ILE A 463 4.94 5.18 -30.09
CA ILE A 463 4.50 6.00 -28.96
C ILE A 463 4.13 5.04 -27.80
N PRO A 464 4.76 5.15 -26.62
CA PRO A 464 4.41 4.30 -25.47
C PRO A 464 3.03 4.66 -24.89
N GLU A 465 2.32 3.65 -24.40
CA GLU A 465 1.04 3.78 -23.71
C GLU A 465 0.94 2.81 -22.52
N GLY A 466 0.05 3.09 -21.57
CA GLY A 466 -0.15 2.28 -20.37
C GLY A 466 1.01 2.35 -19.36
N GLY A 467 0.94 1.52 -18.31
CA GLY A 467 1.92 1.55 -17.21
C GLY A 467 3.05 0.52 -17.29
N SER A 468 2.97 -0.48 -18.19
CA SER A 468 4.03 -1.47 -18.38
C SER A 468 4.00 -2.12 -19.77
N THR A 469 5.15 -2.18 -20.44
CA THR A 469 5.34 -2.94 -21.68
C THR A 469 5.53 -4.44 -21.39
N ALA A 470 5.44 -5.27 -22.43
CA ALA A 470 5.72 -6.70 -22.31
C ALA A 470 7.15 -6.97 -21.80
N LEU A 471 8.15 -6.29 -22.36
CA LEU A 471 9.53 -6.39 -21.89
C LEU A 471 9.74 -5.80 -20.49
N GLY A 472 9.00 -4.77 -20.08
CA GLY A 472 9.04 -4.28 -18.70
C GLY A 472 8.61 -5.33 -17.69
N ARG A 473 7.56 -6.12 -18.00
CA ARG A 473 7.15 -7.27 -17.18
C ARG A 473 8.22 -8.36 -17.14
N VAL A 474 8.83 -8.68 -18.28
CA VAL A 474 9.96 -9.64 -18.35
C VAL A 474 11.14 -9.16 -17.51
N ARG A 475 11.53 -7.88 -17.60
CA ARG A 475 12.62 -7.28 -16.82
C ARG A 475 12.42 -7.42 -15.32
N LEU A 476 11.22 -7.12 -14.82
CA LEU A 476 10.87 -7.28 -13.41
C LEU A 476 10.87 -8.76 -13.01
N HIS A 477 10.25 -9.63 -13.80
CA HIS A 477 10.19 -11.08 -13.53
C HIS A 477 11.58 -11.73 -13.47
N LEU A 478 12.51 -11.35 -14.36
CA LEU A 478 13.90 -11.80 -14.33
C LEU A 478 14.58 -11.40 -13.01
N SER A 479 14.39 -10.15 -12.58
CA SER A 479 14.92 -9.62 -11.31
C SER A 479 14.32 -10.31 -10.09
N GLU A 480 13.01 -10.53 -10.05
CA GLU A 480 12.32 -11.23 -8.97
C GLU A 480 12.77 -12.69 -8.84
N THR A 481 13.00 -13.36 -9.97
CA THR A 481 13.44 -14.77 -10.00
C THR A 481 14.90 -14.90 -9.58
N ALA A 482 15.78 -14.02 -10.06
CA ALA A 482 17.19 -13.99 -9.64
C ALA A 482 17.36 -13.62 -8.14
N GLN A 483 16.46 -12.78 -7.58
CA GLN A 483 16.41 -12.52 -6.14
C GLN A 483 15.96 -13.76 -5.34
N GLN A 484 15.06 -14.59 -5.88
CA GLN A 484 14.60 -15.80 -5.22
C GLN A 484 15.65 -16.92 -5.24
N SER A 485 16.46 -17.03 -6.30
CA SER A 485 17.59 -17.98 -6.35
C SER A 485 18.86 -17.48 -5.66
N GLY A 486 18.92 -16.19 -5.30
CA GLY A 486 20.09 -15.56 -4.69
C GLY A 486 21.18 -15.12 -5.69
N GLU A 487 20.89 -15.18 -6.99
CA GLU A 487 21.75 -14.67 -8.07
C GLU A 487 21.84 -13.14 -8.08
N LEU A 488 20.79 -12.44 -7.60
CA LEU A 488 20.72 -10.98 -7.54
C LEU A 488 20.34 -10.48 -6.14
N VAL A 489 21.11 -9.52 -5.61
CA VAL A 489 20.78 -8.79 -4.38
C VAL A 489 20.66 -7.31 -4.71
N LEU A 490 19.47 -6.74 -4.51
CA LEU A 490 19.24 -5.31 -4.75
C LEU A 490 19.85 -4.45 -3.63
N PRO A 491 20.37 -3.24 -3.95
CA PRO A 491 20.80 -2.29 -2.94
C PRO A 491 19.67 -1.91 -1.97
N SER A 492 20.04 -1.74 -0.69
CA SER A 492 19.14 -1.27 0.37
C SER A 492 18.93 0.24 0.37
N THR A 493 19.78 1.00 -0.32
CA THR A 493 19.64 2.44 -0.54
C THR A 493 18.33 2.73 -1.28
N PRO A 494 17.51 3.71 -0.83
CA PRO A 494 16.30 4.10 -1.53
C PRO A 494 16.63 4.88 -2.82
N HIS A 495 16.14 4.40 -3.95
CA HIS A 495 16.25 5.06 -5.26
C HIS A 495 14.95 5.82 -5.52
N PHE A 496 14.98 7.14 -5.35
CA PHE A 496 13.88 8.04 -5.71
C PHE A 496 14.09 8.61 -7.10
N LEU A 497 13.01 8.70 -7.87
CA LEU A 497 12.99 9.42 -9.14
C LEU A 497 11.59 10.00 -9.42
N TRP A 498 11.56 11.05 -10.22
CA TRP A 498 10.35 11.58 -10.82
C TRP A 498 10.20 11.06 -12.25
N VAL A 499 8.99 10.65 -12.61
CA VAL A 499 8.58 10.47 -14.00
C VAL A 499 7.72 11.67 -14.40
N THR A 500 7.94 12.24 -15.58
CA THR A 500 7.25 13.45 -16.08
C THR A 500 6.78 13.30 -17.54
N GLU A 501 5.97 14.24 -18.04
CA GLU A 501 5.60 14.30 -19.47
C GLU A 501 4.86 13.05 -19.99
N PHE A 502 3.95 12.52 -19.18
CA PHE A 502 3.07 11.43 -19.58
C PHE A 502 2.12 11.86 -20.72
N PRO A 503 1.59 10.91 -21.52
CA PRO A 503 0.41 11.15 -22.34
C PRO A 503 -0.71 11.75 -21.49
N LEU A 504 -1.38 12.79 -22.00
CA LEU A 504 -2.52 13.39 -21.30
C LEU A 504 -3.76 12.50 -21.40
N PHE A 505 -3.88 11.79 -22.51
CA PHE A 505 -5.02 10.93 -22.84
C PHE A 505 -4.55 9.55 -23.30
N THR A 506 -5.34 8.55 -22.91
CA THR A 506 -5.21 7.14 -23.30
C THR A 506 -6.54 6.66 -23.83
N LYS A 507 -6.54 5.85 -24.90
CA LYS A 507 -7.72 5.03 -25.22
C LYS A 507 -7.89 4.02 -24.08
N ALA A 508 -9.13 3.74 -23.69
CA ALA A 508 -9.37 2.86 -22.56
C ALA A 508 -8.79 1.46 -22.80
N ASP A 509 -8.16 0.89 -21.77
CA ASP A 509 -7.85 -0.54 -21.72
C ASP A 509 -9.16 -1.35 -21.85
N ASP A 510 -9.08 -2.59 -22.35
CA ASP A 510 -10.24 -3.50 -22.47
C ASP A 510 -11.04 -3.60 -21.15
N ASP A 511 -10.36 -3.63 -20.00
CA ASP A 511 -10.95 -3.63 -18.65
C ASP A 511 -11.78 -2.36 -18.31
N LYS A 512 -11.53 -1.25 -19.00
CA LYS A 512 -12.21 0.05 -18.83
C LYS A 512 -13.13 0.41 -20.00
N GLU A 513 -13.21 -0.43 -21.04
CA GLU A 513 -14.05 -0.18 -22.22
C GLU A 513 -15.52 0.03 -21.85
N PHE A 514 -15.99 -0.64 -20.79
CA PHE A 514 -17.36 -0.50 -20.26
C PHE A 514 -17.70 0.90 -19.71
N LEU A 515 -16.70 1.72 -19.36
CA LEU A 515 -16.86 3.11 -18.94
C LEU A 515 -16.68 4.10 -20.10
N ALA A 516 -15.73 3.81 -20.99
CA ALA A 516 -15.32 4.75 -22.03
C ALA A 516 -16.10 4.63 -23.35
N HIS A 517 -16.69 3.47 -23.65
CA HIS A 517 -17.42 3.21 -24.90
C HIS A 517 -16.63 3.61 -26.17
N GLY A 518 -15.32 3.35 -26.19
CA GLY A 518 -14.41 3.70 -27.30
C GLY A 518 -13.88 5.14 -27.31
N ARG A 519 -14.20 5.97 -26.31
CA ARG A 519 -13.71 7.35 -26.16
C ARG A 519 -12.28 7.42 -25.63
N TRP A 520 -11.69 8.60 -25.72
CA TRP A 520 -10.49 8.96 -24.96
C TRP A 520 -10.80 9.05 -23.47
N SER A 521 -9.83 8.65 -22.65
CA SER A 521 -9.83 8.78 -21.20
C SER A 521 -8.60 9.59 -20.76
N SER A 522 -8.72 10.37 -19.69
CA SER A 522 -7.54 11.03 -19.11
C SER A 522 -6.64 10.00 -18.44
N SER A 523 -5.33 10.06 -18.71
CA SER A 523 -4.37 9.08 -18.18
C SER A 523 -4.12 9.22 -16.67
N HIS A 524 -4.38 10.40 -16.11
CA HIS A 524 -4.38 10.66 -14.67
C HIS A 524 -5.74 11.15 -14.17
N HIS A 525 -6.16 12.37 -14.55
CA HIS A 525 -7.49 12.93 -14.26
C HIS A 525 -7.85 14.06 -15.26
N PRO A 526 -9.14 14.40 -15.46
CA PRO A 526 -9.58 15.37 -16.48
C PRO A 526 -9.09 16.81 -16.30
N PHE A 527 -8.53 17.16 -15.12
CA PHE A 527 -8.07 18.52 -14.80
C PHE A 527 -6.58 18.77 -15.09
N THR A 528 -5.85 17.81 -15.66
CA THR A 528 -4.39 17.96 -15.91
C THR A 528 -4.13 18.92 -17.06
N ALA A 529 -3.26 19.90 -16.87
CA ALA A 529 -2.86 20.82 -17.92
C ALA A 529 -2.02 20.11 -19.02
N PRO A 530 -2.27 20.37 -20.31
CA PRO A 530 -1.38 19.95 -21.38
C PRO A 530 -0.03 20.70 -21.31
N MET A 531 0.98 20.15 -21.96
CA MET A 531 2.21 20.87 -22.32
C MET A 531 1.86 22.02 -23.29
N TRP A 532 2.44 23.23 -23.11
CA TRP A 532 2.09 24.35 -23.98
C TRP A 532 2.52 24.12 -25.44
N GLN A 533 3.59 23.34 -25.64
CA GLN A 533 4.10 22.93 -26.94
C GLN A 533 3.06 22.11 -27.73
N ASP A 534 2.19 21.39 -27.01
CA ASP A 534 1.26 20.41 -27.57
C ASP A 534 -0.16 20.98 -27.73
N LEU A 535 -0.39 22.25 -27.36
CA LEU A 535 -1.69 22.93 -27.49
C LEU A 535 -2.20 22.99 -28.94
N GLU A 536 -1.29 23.14 -29.91
CA GLU A 536 -1.67 23.12 -31.33
C GLU A 536 -1.97 21.70 -31.85
N ALA A 537 -1.41 20.66 -31.24
CA ALA A 537 -1.79 19.27 -31.52
C ALA A 537 -3.18 18.96 -30.95
N LEU A 538 -3.45 19.42 -29.72
CA LEU A 538 -4.77 19.32 -29.07
C LEU A 538 -5.88 19.98 -29.91
N LYS A 539 -5.71 21.25 -30.30
CA LYS A 539 -6.65 21.99 -31.16
C LYS A 539 -6.88 21.33 -32.52
N ALA A 540 -5.84 20.68 -33.07
CA ALA A 540 -5.91 19.98 -34.34
C ALA A 540 -6.44 18.53 -34.22
N GLY A 541 -6.87 18.09 -33.04
CA GLY A 541 -7.45 16.77 -32.80
C GLY A 541 -6.45 15.61 -32.81
N ARG A 542 -5.13 15.88 -32.73
CA ARG A 542 -4.08 14.85 -32.65
C ARG A 542 -3.83 14.46 -31.20
N ILE A 543 -4.87 13.88 -30.59
CA ILE A 543 -4.97 13.65 -29.14
C ILE A 543 -3.85 12.75 -28.60
N GLU A 544 -3.42 11.76 -29.39
CA GLU A 544 -2.30 10.85 -29.11
C GLU A 544 -0.93 11.53 -28.98
N GLU A 545 -0.75 12.74 -29.54
CA GLU A 545 0.50 13.50 -29.45
C GLU A 545 0.59 14.35 -28.17
N VAL A 546 -0.52 14.54 -27.45
CA VAL A 546 -0.62 15.54 -26.38
C VAL A 546 -0.10 14.99 -25.06
N ARG A 547 1.00 15.56 -24.55
CA ARG A 547 1.52 15.27 -23.21
C ARG A 547 0.88 16.16 -22.16
N GLY A 548 0.73 15.62 -20.96
CA GLY A 548 0.29 16.34 -19.76
C GLY A 548 1.47 16.81 -18.91
N GLN A 549 1.25 17.88 -18.16
CA GLN A 549 2.08 18.32 -17.04
C GLN A 549 1.82 17.45 -15.80
N HIS A 550 1.80 16.13 -16.00
CA HIS A 550 1.67 15.10 -14.98
C HIS A 550 3.06 14.64 -14.52
N TYR A 551 3.18 14.34 -13.23
CA TYR A 551 4.40 13.91 -12.59
C TYR A 551 4.12 12.92 -11.45
N ASP A 552 4.86 11.80 -11.46
CA ASP A 552 4.79 10.76 -10.43
C ASP A 552 6.13 10.63 -9.71
N LEU A 553 6.07 10.54 -8.38
CA LEU A 553 7.21 10.22 -7.54
C LEU A 553 7.29 8.70 -7.35
N VAL A 554 8.38 8.12 -7.81
CA VAL A 554 8.67 6.69 -7.79
C VAL A 554 9.79 6.42 -6.78
N LEU A 555 9.63 5.35 -6.00
CA LEU A 555 10.62 4.82 -5.07
C LEU A 555 10.76 3.32 -5.30
N ASN A 556 11.95 2.85 -5.70
CA ASN A 556 12.27 1.42 -5.83
C ASN A 556 11.26 0.64 -6.71
N GLY A 557 10.82 1.21 -7.83
CA GLY A 557 9.82 0.61 -8.72
C GLY A 557 8.36 0.77 -8.29
N MET A 558 8.10 1.52 -7.22
CA MET A 558 6.75 1.78 -6.71
C MET A 558 6.43 3.28 -6.78
N GLU A 559 5.37 3.63 -7.49
CA GLU A 559 4.72 4.94 -7.40
C GLU A 559 4.27 5.19 -5.95
N ILE A 560 4.77 6.25 -5.32
CA ILE A 560 4.43 6.64 -3.93
C ILE A 560 3.62 7.94 -3.85
N GLY A 561 3.50 8.66 -4.96
CA GLY A 561 2.56 9.76 -5.13
C GLY A 561 2.53 10.28 -6.56
N GLY A 562 1.43 10.93 -6.93
CA GLY A 562 1.18 11.43 -8.27
C GLY A 562 0.44 12.75 -8.27
N GLY A 563 0.70 13.59 -9.27
CA GLY A 563 0.27 14.99 -9.27
C GLY A 563 0.43 15.67 -10.62
N SER A 564 -0.18 16.83 -10.77
CA SER A 564 -0.07 17.61 -12.01
C SER A 564 -0.30 19.10 -11.81
N VAL A 565 0.17 19.89 -12.76
CA VAL A 565 -0.32 21.26 -12.97
C VAL A 565 -1.75 21.17 -13.50
N ARG A 566 -2.66 22.02 -13.00
CA ARG A 566 -4.08 21.99 -13.36
C ARG A 566 -4.43 22.95 -14.50
N ILE A 567 -5.48 22.62 -15.23
CA ILE A 567 -6.11 23.57 -16.16
C ILE A 567 -6.82 24.65 -15.32
N HIS A 568 -6.33 25.89 -15.42
CA HIS A 568 -6.96 27.06 -14.79
C HIS A 568 -7.84 27.86 -15.76
N ASP A 569 -7.71 27.65 -17.07
CA ASP A 569 -8.59 28.24 -18.08
C ASP A 569 -9.87 27.40 -18.26
N ALA A 570 -11.02 28.03 -17.99
CA ALA A 570 -12.32 27.39 -18.16
C ALA A 570 -12.62 26.97 -19.60
N ALA A 571 -12.13 27.71 -20.61
CA ALA A 571 -12.39 27.39 -22.01
C ALA A 571 -11.62 26.12 -22.44
N LEU A 572 -10.34 26.02 -22.08
CA LEU A 572 -9.56 24.80 -22.25
C LEU A 572 -10.14 23.61 -21.46
N GLN A 573 -10.59 23.82 -20.22
CA GLN A 573 -11.19 22.74 -19.43
C GLN A 573 -12.51 22.24 -20.05
N GLU A 574 -13.33 23.15 -20.56
CA GLU A 574 -14.58 22.82 -21.26
C GLU A 574 -14.31 22.05 -22.56
N HIS A 575 -13.32 22.46 -23.35
CA HIS A 575 -12.87 21.73 -24.55
C HIS A 575 -12.40 20.30 -24.22
N VAL A 576 -11.62 20.12 -23.15
CA VAL A 576 -11.17 18.78 -22.70
C VAL A 576 -12.36 17.91 -22.30
N LEU A 577 -13.33 18.44 -21.54
CA LEU A 577 -14.49 17.67 -21.07
C LEU A 577 -15.50 17.35 -22.19
N ARG A 578 -15.80 18.32 -23.08
CA ARG A 578 -16.81 18.18 -24.14
C ARG A 578 -16.27 17.51 -25.40
N ASP A 579 -15.14 17.98 -25.93
CA ASP A 579 -14.70 17.61 -27.28
C ASP A 579 -13.74 16.41 -27.27
N VAL A 580 -12.84 16.35 -26.28
CA VAL A 580 -11.85 15.26 -26.16
C VAL A 580 -12.43 14.05 -25.43
N LEU A 581 -12.92 14.23 -24.21
CA LEU A 581 -13.47 13.16 -23.37
C LEU A 581 -14.92 12.80 -23.71
N GLN A 582 -15.63 13.68 -24.44
CA GLN A 582 -16.99 13.43 -24.94
C GLN A 582 -17.99 13.05 -23.84
N LEU A 583 -17.91 13.73 -22.70
CA LEU A 583 -18.85 13.55 -21.60
C LEU A 583 -20.28 13.89 -22.05
N SER A 584 -21.26 13.13 -21.58
CA SER A 584 -22.68 13.46 -21.75
C SER A 584 -23.03 14.76 -21.01
N GLU A 585 -24.11 15.44 -21.40
CA GLU A 585 -24.56 16.67 -20.72
C GLU A 585 -24.77 16.47 -19.21
N SER A 586 -25.23 15.29 -18.78
CA SER A 586 -25.37 14.96 -17.34
C SER A 586 -24.05 14.80 -16.60
N GLU A 587 -23.02 14.29 -17.26
CA GLU A 587 -21.66 14.13 -16.72
C GLU A 587 -20.94 15.49 -16.72
N PHE A 588 -21.06 16.26 -17.81
CA PHE A 588 -20.52 17.61 -17.92
C PHE A 588 -21.11 18.53 -16.83
N ALA A 589 -22.44 18.52 -16.65
CA ALA A 589 -23.13 19.29 -15.62
C ALA A 589 -22.84 18.81 -14.18
N SER A 590 -21.97 17.80 -14.00
CA SER A 590 -21.39 17.48 -12.69
C SER A 590 -20.18 18.35 -12.33
N PHE A 591 -19.60 19.07 -13.29
CA PHE A 591 -18.43 19.93 -13.12
C PHE A 591 -18.74 21.44 -13.24
N ASP A 592 -20.00 21.84 -13.36
CA ASP A 592 -20.42 23.24 -13.54
C ASP A 592 -19.88 24.19 -12.46
N HIS A 593 -19.82 23.75 -11.20
CA HIS A 593 -19.26 24.55 -10.10
C HIS A 593 -17.76 24.80 -10.25
N LEU A 594 -17.01 23.82 -10.76
CA LEU A 594 -15.58 23.94 -11.01
C LEU A 594 -15.35 24.88 -12.21
N LEU A 595 -16.05 24.66 -13.32
CA LEU A 595 -15.97 25.54 -14.49
C LEU A 595 -16.38 26.98 -14.17
N HIS A 596 -17.38 27.18 -13.31
CA HIS A 596 -17.74 28.52 -12.83
C HIS A 596 -16.62 29.14 -11.99
N ALA A 597 -16.02 28.39 -11.06
CA ALA A 597 -14.88 28.87 -10.26
C ALA A 597 -13.67 29.23 -11.12
N LEU A 598 -13.37 28.46 -12.19
CA LEU A 598 -12.33 28.81 -13.16
C LEU A 598 -12.64 30.15 -13.86
N ARG A 599 -13.89 30.36 -14.32
CA ARG A 599 -14.35 31.62 -14.93
C ARG A 599 -14.31 32.82 -13.98
N CYS A 600 -14.31 32.61 -12.66
CA CYS A 600 -14.15 33.66 -11.66
C CYS A 600 -12.69 34.13 -11.47
N GLY A 601 -11.74 33.66 -12.28
CA GLY A 601 -10.34 34.08 -12.24
C GLY A 601 -9.46 33.18 -11.38
N ALA A 602 -9.62 31.85 -11.48
CA ALA A 602 -8.76 30.91 -10.78
C ALA A 602 -7.28 31.09 -11.20
N PRO A 603 -6.33 31.09 -10.24
CA PRO A 603 -4.92 31.25 -10.55
C PRO A 603 -4.36 29.97 -11.22
N PRO A 604 -3.21 30.05 -11.91
CA PRO A 604 -2.41 28.88 -12.23
C PRO A 604 -2.11 28.11 -10.93
N HIS A 605 -2.36 26.80 -10.92
CA HIS A 605 -2.24 25.99 -9.73
C HIS A 605 -1.83 24.55 -10.06
N GLY A 606 -1.33 23.84 -9.06
CA GLY A 606 -0.87 22.46 -9.22
C GLY A 606 -0.69 21.79 -7.86
N GLY A 607 -0.61 20.47 -7.87
CA GLY A 607 -0.51 19.72 -6.62
C GLY A 607 -0.34 18.23 -6.85
N ILE A 608 -0.25 17.50 -5.75
CA ILE A 608 0.16 16.09 -5.70
C ILE A 608 -0.52 15.40 -4.52
N ALA A 609 -0.73 14.08 -4.64
CA ALA A 609 -1.16 13.24 -3.54
C ALA A 609 -0.13 12.15 -3.28
N LEU A 610 0.38 12.04 -2.05
CA LEU A 610 1.20 10.91 -1.61
C LEU A 610 0.30 9.80 -1.07
N GLY A 611 0.52 8.57 -1.52
CA GLY A 611 -0.16 7.37 -0.99
C GLY A 611 0.38 7.03 0.41
N PHE A 612 -0.18 7.66 1.45
CA PHE A 612 0.40 7.63 2.80
C PHE A 612 0.51 6.21 3.38
N ASP A 613 -0.46 5.33 3.09
CA ASP A 613 -0.42 3.93 3.52
C ASP A 613 0.73 3.15 2.83
N ARG A 614 0.97 3.40 1.55
CA ARG A 614 2.08 2.80 0.77
C ARG A 614 3.44 3.33 1.24
N LEU A 615 3.54 4.65 1.46
CA LEU A 615 4.71 5.30 2.04
C LEU A 615 5.07 4.71 3.40
N MET A 616 4.06 4.52 4.26
CA MET A 616 4.25 3.92 5.58
C MET A 616 4.67 2.46 5.52
N ALA A 617 4.11 1.66 4.60
CA ALA A 617 4.53 0.27 4.43
C ALA A 617 6.02 0.17 4.06
N ILE A 618 6.51 1.06 3.18
CA ILE A 618 7.93 1.13 2.81
C ILE A 618 8.80 1.56 4.01
N LEU A 619 8.42 2.62 4.73
CA LEU A 619 9.12 3.08 5.95
C LEU A 619 9.12 2.07 7.10
N CYS A 620 8.20 1.10 7.08
CA CYS A 620 8.11 0.00 8.04
C CYS A 620 8.68 -1.32 7.52
N GLY A 621 9.07 -1.41 6.24
CA GLY A 621 9.52 -2.67 5.62
C GLY A 621 8.43 -3.75 5.55
N THR A 622 7.14 -3.39 5.52
CA THR A 622 6.03 -4.35 5.52
C THR A 622 5.63 -4.77 4.10
N ARG A 623 5.25 -6.05 3.95
CA ARG A 623 4.79 -6.61 2.66
C ARG A 623 3.35 -6.22 2.28
N SER A 624 2.64 -5.57 3.18
CA SER A 624 1.26 -5.11 2.97
C SER A 624 1.01 -3.81 3.73
N ILE A 625 0.15 -2.95 3.18
CA ILE A 625 -0.31 -1.74 3.85
C ILE A 625 -1.21 -2.05 5.05
N ARG A 626 -1.74 -3.27 5.16
CA ARG A 626 -2.54 -3.73 6.30
C ARG A 626 -1.74 -3.73 7.62
N ASP A 627 -0.42 -3.85 7.57
CA ASP A 627 0.43 -3.83 8.77
C ASP A 627 0.75 -2.41 9.28
N VAL A 628 0.36 -1.37 8.54
CA VAL A 628 0.49 0.05 8.94
C VAL A 628 -0.85 0.76 9.12
N ILE A 629 -1.95 -0.02 9.07
CA ILE A 629 -3.33 0.41 9.33
C ILE A 629 -3.81 -0.30 10.62
N ALA A 630 -4.48 0.42 11.51
CA ALA A 630 -4.94 -0.16 12.79
C ALA A 630 -5.95 -1.29 12.58
N PHE A 631 -7.03 -1.01 11.84
CA PHE A 631 -8.14 -1.93 11.56
C PHE A 631 -8.36 -2.04 10.04
N PRO A 632 -7.51 -2.80 9.33
CA PRO A 632 -7.60 -2.97 7.88
C PRO A 632 -8.74 -3.92 7.47
N LYS A 633 -9.20 -3.76 6.24
CA LYS A 633 -10.11 -4.71 5.58
C LYS A 633 -9.31 -5.85 4.93
N THR A 634 -9.94 -7.01 4.84
CA THR A 634 -9.43 -8.17 4.08
C THR A 634 -9.42 -7.90 2.57
N ALA A 635 -8.91 -8.84 1.76
CA ALA A 635 -8.89 -8.70 0.30
C ALA A 635 -10.29 -8.51 -0.31
N GLY A 636 -11.32 -9.19 0.23
CA GLY A 636 -12.71 -9.02 -0.20
C GLY A 636 -13.44 -7.81 0.41
N GLY A 637 -12.71 -6.79 0.90
CA GLY A 637 -13.30 -5.59 1.52
C GLY A 637 -13.96 -5.81 2.89
N VAL A 638 -14.01 -7.05 3.40
CA VAL A 638 -14.66 -7.40 4.67
C VAL A 638 -13.79 -7.03 5.88
N ASP A 639 -14.42 -6.46 6.90
CA ASP A 639 -13.91 -6.28 8.25
C ASP A 639 -14.33 -7.45 9.15
N PRO A 640 -13.43 -8.38 9.50
CA PRO A 640 -13.80 -9.56 10.27
C PRO A 640 -13.87 -9.32 11.78
N LEU A 641 -13.38 -8.17 12.28
CA LEU A 641 -13.51 -7.75 13.67
C LEU A 641 -14.89 -7.12 13.92
N PHE A 642 -15.24 -6.11 13.11
CA PHE A 642 -16.53 -5.41 13.20
C PHE A 642 -17.66 -6.10 12.44
N LYS A 643 -17.36 -7.19 11.72
CA LYS A 643 -18.31 -7.99 10.91
C LYS A 643 -19.02 -7.12 9.86
N SER A 644 -18.24 -6.30 9.15
CA SER A 644 -18.73 -5.33 8.18
C SER A 644 -18.28 -5.70 6.75
N PRO A 645 -19.06 -5.44 5.69
CA PRO A 645 -20.44 -4.95 5.72
C PRO A 645 -21.38 -5.98 6.36
N SER A 646 -22.49 -5.50 6.93
CA SER A 646 -23.54 -6.31 7.53
C SER A 646 -24.88 -6.08 6.83
N GLN A 647 -25.80 -7.04 6.96
CA GLN A 647 -27.19 -6.81 6.60
C GLN A 647 -27.80 -5.74 7.53
N ILE A 648 -28.72 -4.95 6.97
CA ILE A 648 -29.57 -4.01 7.72
C ILE A 648 -31.01 -4.51 7.73
N ASP A 649 -31.81 -4.05 8.69
CA ASP A 649 -33.23 -4.34 8.76
C ASP A 649 -33.95 -3.79 7.50
N GLU A 650 -34.73 -4.63 6.82
CA GLU A 650 -35.45 -4.26 5.60
C GLU A 650 -36.44 -3.10 5.83
N THR A 651 -36.94 -2.92 7.06
CA THR A 651 -37.82 -1.79 7.43
C THR A 651 -37.14 -0.42 7.34
N LEU A 652 -35.81 -0.37 7.28
CA LEU A 652 -35.04 0.87 7.08
C LEU A 652 -34.97 1.27 5.60
N LEU A 653 -35.00 0.32 4.66
CA LEU A 653 -34.82 0.61 3.23
C LEU A 653 -35.84 1.62 2.66
N PRO A 654 -37.15 1.54 2.97
CA PRO A 654 -38.13 2.52 2.49
C PRO A 654 -37.85 3.96 2.95
N GLN A 655 -37.17 4.17 4.07
CA GLN A 655 -36.83 5.50 4.59
C GLN A 655 -35.82 6.24 3.71
N TYR A 656 -35.10 5.50 2.85
CA TYR A 656 -34.15 6.01 1.86
C TYR A 656 -34.71 5.92 0.42
N GLY A 657 -35.99 5.56 0.24
CA GLY A 657 -36.56 5.27 -1.08
C GLY A 657 -35.99 4.00 -1.73
N LEU A 658 -35.42 3.09 -0.94
CA LEU A 658 -34.78 1.86 -1.43
C LEU A 658 -35.67 0.62 -1.24
N ARG A 659 -35.42 -0.38 -2.08
CA ARG A 659 -35.93 -1.74 -1.92
C ARG A 659 -34.85 -2.72 -2.35
N ALA A 660 -34.62 -3.78 -1.58
CA ALA A 660 -33.70 -4.84 -1.96
C ALA A 660 -34.17 -5.52 -3.27
N VAL A 661 -33.27 -5.63 -4.24
CA VAL A 661 -33.48 -6.42 -5.47
C VAL A 661 -32.39 -7.48 -5.50
N LEU A 662 -32.56 -8.51 -4.67
CA LEU A 662 -31.67 -9.66 -4.65
C LEU A 662 -31.84 -10.43 -5.96
N LYS A 663 -30.75 -10.61 -6.71
CA LYS A 663 -30.71 -11.61 -7.78
C LYS A 663 -30.86 -12.99 -7.11
N LYS A 664 -31.80 -13.79 -7.60
CA LYS A 664 -31.95 -15.21 -7.23
C LYS A 664 -30.86 -16.06 -7.84
#